data_AF-A0A8C6Y5V5-F1
#
_entry.id   AF-A0A8C6Y5V5-F1
#
_cell.length_a   1.000
_cell.length_b   1.000
_cell.length_c   1.000
_cell.angle_alpha   90.00
_cell.angle_beta   90.00
_cell.angle_gamma   90.00
#
_symmetry.space_group_name_H-M   'P 1'
#
loop_
_entity.id
_entity.type
_entity.pdbx_description
1 polymer ?
#
loop_
_entity_poly.entity_id
_entity_poly.type
_entity_poly.pdbx_seq_one_letter_code
_entity_poly.pdbx_strand_id
1 'polypeptide(L)'
;LSFRVVRVFTYVCLYSDNQCKCGYLKSQHVEEMQINHNEKWNYKKHTKEFPTDAFGDITFENLGKTGKYIRLSCDTDSETLYDLITQYWHLKTPNLIISVTGGTKNFALKPRVRKIVSRLIYVAQSKGAWIFTSGTHYGLMKYIGEVVRDNTISRSLEENVVAIGIAAWGMVSNREALIRSCDTETYSAHYIMDDLKKDLLYCLDNNHTHLILVDNGTHGYQGTETKLRTQLEKYISECIIPDSNYGGKIPIVCFSQGGGKETLKAINTAIKNKIPCVVVEGSGQIADVIASLTKAEGTLTSSSVKERLLRYLPRTLSRLNEEEIESWIKYIKEMFENPHLLTVIRIEDAGDEIVSNAISYALFKAFSKNEEDKDDWNGQLKLLLEWNQLDLASEEIFTNDRRWESADLQDVMFIALVKDRPKFVRLFLENGLNLRKFLTHEVLTELYTNNFSNLVFKNLQIAKNSYSDDLLTFVWKMVENFRKGIKKEDKNGQDDIEIQLLDGSLITRHPLQALFIWAILQNKKELSTVIWEQTRGCTLAALGASKLLKSLAKVKNDINAAGESEELANEYETRAVELFTECYSSDEDLAEQLLIYSCEAWGGNSCLELAVEAKDQQFIAQPGVQNFLSKQWYGEISRDTKNWKIILCLFLFPLIGCGFISFRKKPIERSKKLVFYYAWFFTSPFVVFSWTVIFYIAFLLLFAYVLLMDFQKEPTMLELIVYVLVFILLCDEVRQWYMNGSKYFSDLWNVMDTLGIFYFISGIVFRLHSSNETSWYSGRVIFCLDYIIFTLRLIHIFTVSRNLGPKIIMLQRMLIDVFFFLFLFAVWMVAFGVARQGILRKNEQRWEWIFRSVIYEPYLAMFGHYPSDIDGTTYNFDSCTFLGNESKPLCVEVDSNNLPRFPEWITIPLVCIYMLSTNILLVNLLIAMFGYTVGSVQENNDQVWKFQRYFLIQEYCSRLAIPFPFVIFAYIYMVMRKLFKCCCKNEYRESSICYFSDGCCYVAILLL
;
A
#
# COMPACT_ATOMS: atom_id res chain seq x y z
N LEU A 1 -26.35 4.78 -38.72
CA LEU A 1 -25.77 5.90 -39.49
C LEU A 1 -25.63 5.49 -40.96
N SER A 2 -26.19 6.23 -41.91
CA SER A 2 -26.06 5.95 -43.35
C SER A 2 -24.87 6.71 -43.93
N PHE A 3 -23.65 6.20 -43.74
CA PHE A 3 -22.47 6.79 -44.36
C PHE A 3 -22.49 6.61 -45.87
N ARG A 4 -22.03 7.64 -46.57
CA ARG A 4 -22.00 7.68 -48.04
C ARG A 4 -20.58 7.62 -48.57
N VAL A 5 -20.45 7.08 -49.77
CA VAL A 5 -19.23 6.87 -50.54
C VAL A 5 -19.46 7.41 -51.93
N VAL A 6 -18.40 7.91 -52.56
CA VAL A 6 -18.48 8.58 -53.85
C VAL A 6 -18.10 7.60 -54.96
N ARG A 7 -19.03 7.28 -55.87
CA ARG A 7 -18.73 6.52 -57.10
C ARG A 7 -18.71 7.44 -58.31
N VAL A 8 -17.80 7.15 -59.24
CA VAL A 8 -17.62 7.98 -60.43
C VAL A 8 -18.69 7.71 -61.47
N PHE A 9 -19.34 8.76 -61.96
CA PHE A 9 -20.52 8.65 -62.81
C PHE A 9 -20.29 9.14 -64.25
N THR A 10 -19.44 10.16 -64.47
CA THR A 10 -19.19 10.72 -65.83
C THR A 10 -17.73 10.60 -66.25
N TYR A 11 -17.51 10.43 -67.55
CA TYR A 11 -16.18 10.36 -68.16
C TYR A 11 -15.69 11.75 -68.60
N VAL A 12 -14.48 12.11 -68.18
CA VAL A 12 -13.74 13.22 -68.80
C VAL A 12 -12.40 12.64 -69.26
N CYS A 13 -12.22 12.44 -70.57
CA CYS A 13 -11.01 11.80 -71.11
C CYS A 13 -9.82 12.75 -71.16
N LEU A 14 -8.61 12.21 -70.99
CA LEU A 14 -7.38 12.79 -71.50
C LEU A 14 -7.22 12.39 -72.97
N TYR A 15 -6.52 13.19 -73.78
CA TYR A 15 -6.44 13.06 -75.24
C TYR A 15 -5.73 11.78 -75.74
N SER A 16 -5.27 10.89 -74.84
CA SER A 16 -4.60 9.63 -75.16
C SER A 16 -4.65 8.68 -73.95
N ASP A 17 -4.95 7.40 -74.23
CA ASP A 17 -5.06 6.22 -73.34
C ASP A 17 -6.34 6.01 -72.51
N ASN A 18 -6.65 4.72 -72.28
CA ASN A 18 -7.84 4.14 -71.61
C ASN A 18 -8.12 4.63 -70.15
N GLN A 19 -7.37 5.62 -69.66
CA GLN A 19 -7.52 6.24 -68.34
C GLN A 19 -8.30 7.56 -68.43
N CYS A 20 -9.29 7.70 -67.54
CA CYS A 20 -10.06 8.94 -67.42
C CYS A 20 -9.33 9.95 -66.52
N LYS A 21 -9.74 11.24 -66.55
CA LYS A 21 -9.20 12.28 -65.65
C LYS A 21 -9.42 12.01 -64.16
N CYS A 22 -10.22 11.00 -63.80
CA CYS A 22 -10.38 10.52 -62.43
C CYS A 22 -9.37 9.43 -62.03
N GLY A 23 -8.53 8.96 -62.97
CA GLY A 23 -7.52 7.91 -62.78
C GLY A 23 -8.02 6.47 -62.94
N TYR A 24 -9.34 6.25 -63.03
CA TYR A 24 -9.93 4.92 -63.28
C TYR A 24 -9.88 4.56 -64.76
N LEU A 25 -9.87 3.25 -65.04
CA LEU A 25 -10.02 2.71 -66.40
C LEU A 25 -11.47 2.86 -66.86
N LYS A 26 -11.66 3.08 -68.16
CA LYS A 26 -13.00 3.28 -68.75
C LYS A 26 -13.99 2.15 -68.41
N SER A 27 -13.51 0.91 -68.28
CA SER A 27 -14.29 -0.30 -67.96
C SER A 27 -14.77 -0.37 -66.50
N GLN A 28 -14.24 0.46 -65.59
CA GLN A 28 -14.56 0.43 -64.16
C GLN A 28 -15.67 1.43 -63.76
N HIS A 29 -16.25 2.13 -64.73
CA HIS A 29 -17.36 3.06 -64.53
C HIS A 29 -18.70 2.34 -64.75
N VAL A 30 -19.72 2.74 -63.98
CA VAL A 30 -20.99 1.98 -63.84
C VAL A 30 -22.00 2.29 -64.96
N GLU A 31 -21.96 3.45 -65.62
CA GLU A 31 -22.91 3.83 -66.71
C GLU A 31 -22.29 4.74 -67.80
N GLU A 32 -22.77 4.63 -69.04
CA GLU A 32 -22.37 5.47 -70.20
C GLU A 32 -23.25 6.74 -70.32
N MET A 33 -22.77 7.92 -69.87
CA MET A 33 -23.35 9.21 -70.31
C MET A 33 -22.34 10.37 -70.43
N GLN A 34 -22.59 11.17 -71.49
CA GLN A 34 -21.99 12.41 -72.03
C GLN A 34 -20.48 12.69 -71.86
N ILE A 35 -19.81 12.79 -73.01
CA ILE A 35 -18.39 13.12 -73.18
C ILE A 35 -18.25 14.65 -73.33
N ASN A 36 -17.56 15.30 -72.40
CA ASN A 36 -17.20 16.72 -72.55
C ASN A 36 -15.66 16.87 -72.47
N HIS A 37 -15.01 17.03 -73.62
CA HIS A 37 -13.54 16.99 -73.72
C HIS A 37 -12.82 18.17 -73.03
N ASN A 38 -13.49 19.33 -72.90
CA ASN A 38 -12.89 20.57 -72.41
C ASN A 38 -13.12 20.87 -70.92
N GLU A 39 -13.92 20.09 -70.19
CA GLU A 39 -14.19 20.39 -68.77
C GLU A 39 -13.06 19.86 -67.86
N LYS A 40 -12.74 20.61 -66.79
CA LYS A 40 -11.83 20.15 -65.74
C LYS A 40 -12.56 19.19 -64.80
N TRP A 41 -11.89 18.12 -64.39
CA TRP A 41 -12.46 17.15 -63.45
C TRP A 41 -12.84 17.82 -62.12
N ASN A 42 -14.11 17.73 -61.72
CA ASN A 42 -14.60 18.14 -60.41
C ASN A 42 -15.43 17.00 -59.80
N TYR A 43 -15.04 16.50 -58.63
CA TYR A 43 -15.74 15.40 -57.96
C TYR A 43 -17.22 15.74 -57.72
N LYS A 44 -17.55 16.98 -57.32
CA LYS A 44 -18.94 17.37 -57.04
C LYS A 44 -19.88 17.27 -58.24
N LYS A 45 -19.36 17.44 -59.46
CA LYS A 45 -20.15 17.36 -60.69
C LYS A 45 -20.16 15.98 -61.30
N HIS A 46 -19.04 15.26 -61.17
CA HIS A 46 -18.78 14.05 -61.95
C HIS A 46 -18.88 12.74 -61.16
N THR A 47 -19.31 12.82 -59.90
CA THR A 47 -19.47 11.68 -59.01
C THR A 47 -20.82 11.73 -58.31
N LYS A 48 -21.31 10.57 -57.84
CA LYS A 48 -22.56 10.43 -57.09
C LYS A 48 -22.33 9.67 -55.81
N GLU A 49 -23.03 10.07 -54.75
CA GLU A 49 -22.95 9.42 -53.44
C GLU A 49 -23.84 8.16 -53.37
N PHE A 50 -23.30 7.09 -52.82
CA PHE A 50 -23.95 5.80 -52.53
C PHE A 50 -23.73 5.40 -51.08
N PRO A 51 -24.54 4.52 -50.47
CA PRO A 51 -24.22 3.94 -49.17
C PRO A 51 -22.84 3.26 -49.16
N THR A 52 -22.13 3.33 -48.03
CA THR A 52 -20.81 2.70 -47.89
C THR A 52 -20.91 1.18 -47.94
N ASP A 53 -20.01 0.57 -48.72
CA ASP A 53 -19.89 -0.87 -48.97
C ASP A 53 -18.65 -1.49 -48.30
N ALA A 54 -17.84 -0.67 -47.63
CA ALA A 54 -16.55 -1.07 -47.06
C ALA A 54 -16.42 -0.52 -45.63
N PHE A 55 -16.78 -1.36 -44.65
CA PHE A 55 -16.68 -1.08 -43.22
C PHE A 55 -16.65 -2.39 -42.43
N GLY A 56 -16.04 -2.38 -41.25
CA GLY A 56 -16.01 -3.54 -40.36
C GLY A 56 -14.65 -3.71 -39.70
N ASP A 57 -14.33 -4.96 -39.36
CA ASP A 57 -13.03 -5.31 -38.80
C ASP A 57 -12.07 -5.74 -39.92
N ILE A 58 -10.83 -5.26 -39.87
CA ILE A 58 -9.74 -5.63 -40.78
C ILE A 58 -8.76 -6.55 -40.04
N THR A 59 -8.43 -7.68 -40.65
CA THR A 59 -7.43 -8.63 -40.15
C THR A 59 -6.26 -8.68 -41.10
N PHE A 60 -5.06 -8.52 -40.57
CA PHE A 60 -3.81 -8.63 -41.33
C PHE A 60 -3.24 -10.04 -41.16
N GLU A 61 -3.09 -10.78 -42.26
CA GLU A 61 -2.75 -12.23 -42.24
C GLU A 61 -1.46 -12.57 -41.49
N ASN A 62 -0.46 -11.69 -41.49
CA ASN A 62 0.86 -12.01 -40.94
C ASN A 62 0.96 -11.94 -39.41
N LEU A 63 -0.01 -11.36 -38.70
CA LEU A 63 0.09 -11.08 -37.24
C LEU A 63 -1.19 -11.30 -36.43
N GLY A 64 -2.31 -11.68 -37.06
CA GLY A 64 -3.57 -11.98 -36.35
C GLY A 64 -4.21 -10.80 -35.59
N LYS A 65 -3.71 -9.56 -35.80
CA LYS A 65 -4.28 -8.35 -35.20
C LYS A 65 -5.51 -7.89 -35.99
N THR A 66 -6.56 -7.56 -35.24
CA THR A 66 -7.81 -6.97 -35.73
C THR A 66 -7.80 -5.45 -35.52
N GLY A 67 -8.02 -4.66 -36.56
CA GLY A 67 -8.33 -3.23 -36.49
C GLY A 67 -9.76 -2.95 -36.93
N LYS A 68 -10.28 -1.74 -36.70
CA LYS A 68 -11.56 -1.30 -37.27
C LYS A 68 -11.34 -0.38 -38.46
N TYR A 69 -12.13 -0.49 -39.51
CA TYR A 69 -12.03 0.42 -40.66
C TYR A 69 -13.40 0.86 -41.19
N ILE A 70 -13.41 2.04 -41.82
CA ILE A 70 -14.59 2.56 -42.53
C ILE A 70 -14.18 3.39 -43.74
N ARG A 71 -14.91 3.21 -44.85
CA ARG A 71 -14.82 4.05 -46.04
C ARG A 71 -15.89 5.16 -46.01
N LEU A 72 -15.45 6.40 -46.22
CA LEU A 72 -16.25 7.62 -46.11
C LEU A 72 -16.07 8.54 -47.32
N SER A 73 -17.11 9.31 -47.65
CA SER A 73 -17.02 10.45 -48.57
C SER A 73 -16.15 11.57 -48.00
N CYS A 74 -15.41 12.27 -48.86
CA CYS A 74 -14.62 13.45 -48.48
C CYS A 74 -15.44 14.65 -47.96
N ASP A 75 -16.77 14.64 -48.16
CA ASP A 75 -17.72 15.66 -47.71
C ASP A 75 -18.55 15.22 -46.47
N THR A 76 -18.20 14.09 -45.84
CA THR A 76 -18.87 13.61 -44.62
C THR A 76 -18.76 14.64 -43.48
N ASP A 77 -19.84 14.84 -42.74
CA ASP A 77 -19.87 15.80 -41.63
C ASP A 77 -19.07 15.32 -40.41
N SER A 78 -18.37 16.26 -39.75
CA SER A 78 -17.42 15.96 -38.67
C SER A 78 -18.10 15.53 -37.38
N GLU A 79 -19.30 16.03 -37.09
CA GLU A 79 -20.12 15.61 -35.93
C GLU A 79 -20.48 14.13 -36.05
N THR A 80 -21.03 13.72 -37.19
CA THR A 80 -21.39 12.31 -37.44
C THR A 80 -20.20 11.36 -37.36
N LEU A 81 -19.00 11.83 -37.72
CA LEU A 81 -17.77 11.06 -37.62
C LEU A 81 -17.29 10.94 -36.18
N TYR A 82 -17.41 12.00 -35.38
CA TYR A 82 -17.07 11.98 -33.97
C TYR A 82 -18.00 11.05 -33.16
N ASP A 83 -19.30 11.07 -33.45
CA ASP A 83 -20.28 10.16 -32.86
C ASP A 83 -19.99 8.70 -33.21
N LEU A 84 -19.53 8.42 -34.44
CA LEU A 84 -19.10 7.07 -34.80
C LEU A 84 -17.92 6.60 -33.94
N ILE A 85 -16.92 7.46 -33.75
CA ILE A 85 -15.71 7.12 -33.00
C ILE A 85 -16.04 6.89 -31.52
N THR A 86 -16.89 7.73 -30.92
CA THR A 86 -17.21 7.66 -29.49
C THR A 86 -18.30 6.62 -29.17
N GLN A 87 -19.41 6.61 -29.91
CA GLN A 87 -20.56 5.76 -29.61
C GLN A 87 -20.45 4.35 -30.19
N TYR A 88 -19.97 4.21 -31.43
CA TYR A 88 -19.93 2.90 -32.13
C TYR A 88 -18.58 2.17 -31.95
N TRP A 89 -17.48 2.92 -31.98
CA TRP A 89 -16.17 2.33 -31.68
C TRP A 89 -15.88 2.24 -30.18
N HIS A 90 -16.74 2.84 -29.33
CA HIS A 90 -16.62 2.87 -27.87
C HIS A 90 -15.28 3.45 -27.39
N LEU A 91 -14.73 4.41 -28.14
CA LEU A 91 -13.51 5.10 -27.73
C LEU A 91 -13.86 6.22 -26.73
N LYS A 92 -13.16 6.22 -25.60
CA LYS A 92 -13.22 7.31 -24.61
C LYS A 92 -12.80 8.63 -25.26
N THR A 93 -13.44 9.73 -24.86
CA THR A 93 -13.08 11.07 -25.30
C THR A 93 -11.63 11.40 -24.93
N PRO A 94 -10.80 11.88 -25.87
CA PRO A 94 -9.38 12.11 -25.60
C PRO A 94 -9.16 13.39 -24.79
N ASN A 95 -8.16 13.37 -23.90
CA ASN A 95 -7.73 14.58 -23.19
C ASN A 95 -6.80 15.46 -24.04
N LEU A 96 -6.25 14.90 -25.13
CA LEU A 96 -5.30 15.56 -26.05
C LEU A 96 -5.35 14.85 -27.41
N ILE A 97 -5.20 15.59 -28.51
CA ILE A 97 -4.99 15.02 -29.84
C ILE A 97 -3.60 15.41 -30.36
N ILE A 98 -2.86 14.40 -30.83
CA ILE A 98 -1.56 14.56 -31.46
C ILE A 98 -1.70 14.25 -32.95
N SER A 99 -1.72 15.30 -33.77
CA SER A 99 -1.77 15.20 -35.23
C SER A 99 -0.36 15.09 -35.77
N VAL A 100 0.03 13.88 -36.20
CA VAL A 100 1.38 13.64 -36.73
C VAL A 100 1.38 13.83 -38.25
N THR A 101 2.27 14.71 -38.71
CA THR A 101 2.53 14.98 -40.13
C THR A 101 4.01 14.78 -40.44
N GLY A 102 4.33 14.18 -41.58
CA GLY A 102 5.73 13.89 -41.92
C GLY A 102 5.93 13.41 -43.33
N GLY A 103 7.19 13.06 -43.65
CA GLY A 103 7.56 12.56 -44.96
C GLY A 103 6.90 11.22 -45.31
N THR A 104 6.23 11.17 -46.46
CA THR A 104 5.53 9.98 -47.00
C THR A 104 6.44 9.02 -47.76
N LYS A 105 7.70 9.39 -48.01
CA LYS A 105 8.69 8.53 -48.67
C LYS A 105 9.40 7.66 -47.65
N ASN A 106 9.76 6.44 -48.01
CA ASN A 106 10.57 5.58 -47.15
C ASN A 106 11.98 6.15 -47.00
N PHE A 107 12.38 6.41 -45.75
CA PHE A 107 13.72 6.81 -45.35
C PHE A 107 14.07 6.13 -44.03
N ALA A 108 15.36 5.83 -43.81
CA ALA A 108 15.82 5.29 -42.54
C ALA A 108 15.83 6.39 -41.47
N LEU A 109 15.05 6.22 -40.39
CA LEU A 109 15.13 7.11 -39.24
C LEU A 109 16.47 6.96 -38.52
N LYS A 110 17.10 8.09 -38.19
CA LYS A 110 18.22 8.09 -37.24
C LYS A 110 17.73 7.54 -35.88
N PRO A 111 18.53 6.72 -35.16
CA PRO A 111 18.11 6.12 -33.89
C PRO A 111 17.59 7.14 -32.84
N ARG A 112 18.21 8.32 -32.77
CA ARG A 112 17.78 9.40 -31.86
C ARG A 112 16.37 9.92 -32.18
N VAL A 113 15.99 9.97 -33.45
CA VAL A 113 14.65 10.42 -33.88
C VAL A 113 13.61 9.33 -33.61
N ARG A 114 13.98 8.05 -33.80
CA ARG A 114 13.14 6.93 -33.37
C ARG A 114 12.85 6.98 -31.86
N LYS A 115 13.85 7.38 -31.05
CA LYS A 115 13.66 7.59 -29.61
C LYS A 115 12.60 8.68 -29.34
N ILE A 116 12.63 9.82 -30.04
CA ILE A 116 11.62 10.89 -29.90
C ILE A 116 10.22 10.37 -30.24
N VAL A 117 10.05 9.61 -31.33
CA VAL A 117 8.76 9.01 -31.72
C VAL A 117 8.27 8.01 -30.65
N SER A 118 9.18 7.22 -30.07
CA SER A 118 8.85 6.33 -28.95
C SER A 118 8.39 7.09 -27.72
N ARG A 119 9.02 8.23 -27.41
CA ARG A 119 8.57 9.09 -26.31
C ARG A 119 7.24 9.79 -26.61
N LEU A 120 6.97 10.18 -27.86
CA LEU A 120 5.68 10.73 -28.25
C LEU A 120 4.53 9.75 -27.97
N ILE A 121 4.70 8.47 -28.31
CA ILE A 121 3.70 7.44 -28.07
C ILE A 121 3.52 7.18 -26.57
N TYR A 122 4.62 7.24 -25.80
CA TYR A 122 4.54 7.18 -24.34
C TYR A 122 3.73 8.34 -23.74
N VAL A 123 3.95 9.58 -24.23
CA VAL A 123 3.15 10.76 -23.83
C VAL A 123 1.69 10.59 -24.21
N ALA A 124 1.41 10.00 -25.38
CA ALA A 124 0.04 9.74 -25.79
C ALA A 124 -0.66 8.73 -24.87
N GLN A 125 0.04 7.68 -24.46
CA GLN A 125 -0.48 6.69 -23.52
C GLN A 125 -0.75 7.30 -22.13
N SER A 126 0.22 8.04 -21.57
CA SER A 126 0.10 8.59 -20.23
C SER A 126 -0.98 9.66 -20.09
N LYS A 127 -1.25 10.42 -21.17
CA LYS A 127 -2.28 11.47 -21.19
C LYS A 127 -3.64 10.97 -21.71
N GLY A 128 -3.76 9.74 -22.18
CA GLY A 128 -4.98 9.25 -22.85
C GLY A 128 -5.29 10.01 -24.14
N ALA A 129 -4.26 10.26 -24.95
CA ALA A 129 -4.34 11.06 -26.17
C ALA A 129 -4.62 10.19 -27.41
N TRP A 130 -5.33 10.75 -28.40
CA TRP A 130 -5.46 10.14 -29.72
C TRP A 130 -4.33 10.59 -30.65
N ILE A 131 -3.79 9.64 -31.41
CA ILE A 131 -2.77 9.94 -32.42
C ILE A 131 -3.42 9.89 -33.81
N PHE A 132 -3.44 11.03 -34.51
CA PHE A 132 -3.87 11.10 -35.91
C PHE A 132 -2.66 10.99 -36.84
N THR A 133 -2.71 10.01 -37.74
CA THR A 133 -1.65 9.73 -38.73
C THR A 133 -2.30 9.41 -40.08
N SER A 134 -1.52 9.28 -41.16
CA SER A 134 -2.06 8.87 -42.47
C SER A 134 -2.34 7.37 -42.59
N GLY A 135 -1.97 6.54 -41.60
CA GLY A 135 -2.32 5.09 -41.59
C GLY A 135 -1.66 4.22 -42.67
N THR A 136 -0.63 4.73 -43.36
CA THR A 136 0.07 4.02 -44.44
C THR A 136 1.37 3.39 -43.95
N HIS A 137 1.80 2.28 -44.56
CA HIS A 137 3.05 1.59 -44.23
C HIS A 137 4.30 2.27 -44.85
N TYR A 138 4.31 3.60 -44.95
CA TYR A 138 5.42 4.36 -45.55
C TYR A 138 5.93 5.48 -44.65
N GLY A 139 7.22 5.76 -44.76
CA GLY A 139 7.88 6.89 -44.11
C GLY A 139 7.70 6.88 -42.59
N LEU A 140 7.32 8.04 -42.02
CA LEU A 140 7.15 8.21 -40.58
C LEU A 140 6.03 7.32 -40.00
N MET A 141 4.97 7.09 -40.77
CA MET A 141 3.76 6.39 -40.32
C MET A 141 4.05 4.92 -39.98
N LYS A 142 4.89 4.26 -40.78
CA LYS A 142 5.42 2.91 -40.51
C LYS A 142 6.10 2.83 -39.15
N TYR A 143 6.97 3.80 -38.84
CA TYR A 143 7.71 3.80 -37.59
C TYR A 143 6.84 4.10 -36.37
N ILE A 144 5.82 4.94 -36.51
CA ILE A 144 4.80 5.12 -35.46
C ILE A 144 4.10 3.79 -35.20
N GLY A 145 3.70 3.08 -36.26
CA GLY A 145 3.08 1.76 -36.15
C GLY A 145 3.98 0.74 -35.45
N GLU A 146 5.23 0.62 -35.87
CA GLU A 146 6.22 -0.28 -35.24
C GLU A 146 6.37 0.02 -33.74
N VAL A 147 6.44 1.29 -33.35
CA VAL A 147 6.64 1.66 -31.94
C VAL A 147 5.37 1.50 -31.11
N VAL A 148 4.18 1.73 -31.68
CA VAL A 148 2.91 1.37 -31.03
C VAL A 148 2.88 -0.14 -30.76
N ARG A 149 3.32 -0.96 -31.72
CA ARG A 149 3.43 -2.41 -31.53
C ARG A 149 4.42 -2.77 -30.41
N ASP A 150 5.63 -2.21 -30.45
CA ASP A 150 6.67 -2.49 -29.44
C ASP A 150 6.17 -2.15 -28.02
N ASN A 151 5.40 -1.06 -27.86
CA ASN A 151 4.76 -0.69 -26.60
C ASN A 151 3.64 -1.65 -26.18
N THR A 152 2.76 -2.07 -27.10
CA THR A 152 1.68 -3.04 -26.79
C THR A 152 2.20 -4.41 -26.35
N ILE A 153 3.35 -4.84 -26.85
CA ILE A 153 3.98 -6.11 -26.45
C ILE A 153 4.61 -6.00 -25.06
N SER A 154 5.12 -4.82 -24.71
CA SER A 154 5.89 -4.60 -23.49
C SER A 154 5.03 -4.38 -22.23
N ARG A 155 3.77 -3.97 -22.36
CA ARG A 155 2.87 -3.64 -21.24
C ARG A 155 1.45 -4.11 -21.51
N SER A 156 0.96 -5.07 -20.73
CA SER A 156 -0.26 -5.84 -21.02
C SER A 156 -1.52 -5.44 -20.25
N LEU A 157 -1.51 -4.36 -19.43
CA LEU A 157 -2.61 -4.07 -18.50
C LEU A 157 -3.06 -2.59 -18.43
N GLU A 158 -2.34 -1.64 -19.03
CA GLU A 158 -2.74 -0.22 -19.07
C GLU A 158 -3.35 0.12 -20.45
N GLU A 159 -4.24 1.13 -20.47
CA GLU A 159 -5.04 1.54 -21.63
C GLU A 159 -4.26 1.49 -22.96
N ASN A 160 -4.82 0.80 -23.96
CA ASN A 160 -4.22 0.67 -25.28
C ASN A 160 -4.14 2.02 -25.98
N VAL A 161 -2.99 2.32 -26.59
CA VAL A 161 -2.81 3.56 -27.38
C VAL A 161 -3.76 3.58 -28.58
N VAL A 162 -4.55 4.64 -28.69
CA VAL A 162 -5.49 4.84 -29.81
C VAL A 162 -4.77 5.57 -30.95
N ALA A 163 -4.39 4.81 -31.98
CA ALA A 163 -3.82 5.32 -33.22
C ALA A 163 -4.84 5.23 -34.36
N ILE A 164 -5.28 6.38 -34.88
CA ILE A 164 -6.26 6.53 -35.95
C ILE A 164 -5.54 6.96 -37.24
N GLY A 165 -5.60 6.12 -38.26
CA GLY A 165 -5.02 6.39 -39.58
C GLY A 165 -6.07 6.93 -40.55
N ILE A 166 -5.82 8.09 -41.17
CA ILE A 166 -6.70 8.70 -42.18
C ILE A 166 -6.00 8.63 -43.55
N ALA A 167 -6.46 7.74 -44.43
CA ALA A 167 -5.84 7.49 -45.73
C ALA A 167 -6.81 7.75 -46.89
N ALA A 168 -6.30 8.10 -48.07
CA ALA A 168 -7.11 8.22 -49.28
C ALA A 168 -7.41 6.84 -49.89
N TRP A 169 -8.69 6.48 -50.02
CA TRP A 169 -9.15 5.23 -50.64
C TRP A 169 -8.62 5.02 -52.07
N GLY A 170 -8.52 6.11 -52.83
CA GLY A 170 -7.97 6.14 -54.18
C GLY A 170 -6.52 5.68 -54.30
N MET A 171 -5.78 5.72 -53.19
CA MET A 171 -4.37 5.39 -53.09
C MET A 171 -4.09 4.04 -52.43
N VAL A 172 -5.09 3.34 -51.88
CA VAL A 172 -4.87 2.07 -51.15
C VAL A 172 -4.65 0.90 -52.12
N SER A 173 -3.56 0.16 -51.93
CA SER A 173 -3.29 -1.10 -52.65
C SER A 173 -4.18 -2.23 -52.12
N ASN A 174 -4.52 -3.22 -52.96
CA ASN A 174 -5.36 -4.38 -52.60
C ASN A 174 -6.74 -4.02 -51.96
N ARG A 175 -7.27 -2.82 -52.25
CA ARG A 175 -8.52 -2.32 -51.66
C ARG A 175 -9.77 -3.15 -51.98
N GLU A 176 -9.74 -3.98 -53.02
CA GLU A 176 -10.85 -4.88 -53.37
C GLU A 176 -11.17 -5.87 -52.25
N ALA A 177 -10.15 -6.28 -51.47
CA ALA A 177 -10.31 -7.17 -50.31
C ALA A 177 -11.07 -6.52 -49.14
N LEU A 178 -11.21 -5.19 -49.14
CA LEU A 178 -11.91 -4.43 -48.10
C LEU A 178 -13.38 -4.17 -48.45
N ILE A 179 -13.82 -4.52 -49.66
CA ILE A 179 -15.21 -4.34 -50.10
C ILE A 179 -16.01 -5.57 -49.69
N ARG A 180 -17.12 -5.37 -48.99
CA ARG A 180 -17.96 -6.46 -48.49
C ARG A 180 -18.74 -7.13 -49.61
N SER A 181 -18.74 -8.46 -49.63
CA SER A 181 -19.73 -9.28 -50.34
C SER A 181 -20.96 -9.49 -49.44
N CYS A 182 -22.16 -9.37 -49.99
CA CYS A 182 -23.42 -9.15 -49.25
C CYS A 182 -23.91 -10.24 -48.26
N ASP A 183 -23.17 -11.32 -47.97
CA ASP A 183 -23.80 -12.57 -47.49
C ASP A 183 -23.57 -12.97 -46.00
N THR A 184 -22.86 -12.20 -45.17
CA THR A 184 -22.66 -12.59 -43.75
C THR A 184 -22.80 -11.43 -42.76
N GLU A 185 -23.51 -11.64 -41.63
CA GLU A 185 -23.72 -10.63 -40.57
C GLU A 185 -22.41 -10.23 -39.86
N THR A 186 -21.43 -11.14 -39.76
CA THR A 186 -20.09 -10.91 -39.22
C THR A 186 -19.06 -10.97 -40.34
N TYR A 187 -18.70 -9.81 -40.90
CA TYR A 187 -17.69 -9.68 -41.95
C TYR A 187 -16.38 -9.11 -41.40
N SER A 188 -15.30 -9.89 -41.50
CA SER A 188 -13.93 -9.44 -41.26
C SER A 188 -13.17 -9.43 -42.59
N ALA A 189 -12.67 -8.26 -43.01
CA ALA A 189 -11.88 -8.14 -44.22
C ALA A 189 -10.46 -8.69 -43.98
N HIS A 190 -10.01 -9.58 -44.87
CA HIS A 190 -8.63 -10.09 -44.85
C HIS A 190 -7.77 -9.27 -45.80
N TYR A 191 -6.82 -8.51 -45.24
CA TYR A 191 -5.97 -7.62 -46.02
C TYR A 191 -4.53 -8.12 -46.08
N ILE A 192 -4.01 -8.24 -47.31
CA ILE A 192 -2.66 -8.71 -47.60
C ILE A 192 -1.78 -7.50 -47.94
N MET A 193 -0.70 -7.33 -47.19
CA MET A 193 0.32 -6.31 -47.44
C MET A 193 1.26 -6.79 -48.55
N ASP A 194 1.29 -6.08 -49.67
CA ASP A 194 2.14 -6.40 -50.82
C ASP A 194 3.30 -5.40 -50.92
N ASP A 195 4.36 -5.60 -50.11
CA ASP A 195 5.53 -4.72 -50.03
C ASP A 195 6.43 -4.77 -51.30
N LEU A 196 6.17 -5.72 -52.20
CA LEU A 196 7.03 -6.03 -53.35
C LEU A 196 6.66 -5.24 -54.61
N LYS A 197 5.42 -4.76 -54.75
CA LYS A 197 5.01 -3.92 -55.89
C LYS A 197 5.49 -2.49 -55.69
N LYS A 198 6.38 -2.02 -56.58
CA LYS A 198 6.79 -0.60 -56.69
C LYS A 198 5.71 0.22 -57.40
N ASP A 199 4.47 0.19 -56.91
CA ASP A 199 3.39 0.99 -57.46
C ASP A 199 3.32 2.39 -56.82
N LEU A 200 2.62 3.32 -57.47
CA LEU A 200 2.31 4.65 -56.92
C LEU A 200 1.38 4.60 -55.68
N LEU A 201 0.82 3.43 -55.38
CA LEU A 201 -0.20 3.19 -54.34
C LEU A 201 0.45 2.89 -52.97
N TYR A 202 -0.31 3.08 -51.89
CA TYR A 202 0.09 2.84 -50.51
C TYR A 202 -0.55 1.57 -49.94
N CYS A 203 0.26 0.71 -49.32
CA CYS A 203 -0.16 -0.29 -48.35
C CYS A 203 -0.62 0.37 -47.03
N LEU A 204 -1.68 -0.18 -46.44
CA LEU A 204 -2.14 0.18 -45.09
C LEU A 204 -1.19 -0.39 -44.03
N ASP A 205 -0.96 0.36 -42.96
CA ASP A 205 -0.17 -0.13 -41.83
C ASP A 205 -1.01 -1.01 -40.91
N ASN A 206 -0.41 -2.09 -40.42
CA ASN A 206 -1.08 -3.11 -39.61
C ASN A 206 -1.07 -2.84 -38.11
N ASN A 207 -0.38 -1.79 -37.64
CA ASN A 207 -0.25 -1.49 -36.21
C ASN A 207 -1.18 -0.37 -35.75
N HIS A 208 -1.92 0.26 -36.67
CA HIS A 208 -2.98 1.21 -36.33
C HIS A 208 -4.21 0.49 -35.79
N THR A 209 -4.85 1.10 -34.79
CA THR A 209 -6.05 0.53 -34.17
C THR A 209 -7.30 0.74 -35.01
N HIS A 210 -7.39 1.90 -35.67
CA HIS A 210 -8.56 2.32 -36.44
C HIS A 210 -8.11 2.99 -37.74
N LEU A 211 -8.84 2.75 -38.83
CA LEU A 211 -8.54 3.29 -40.16
C LEU A 211 -9.77 3.97 -40.77
N ILE A 212 -9.61 5.22 -41.18
CA ILE A 212 -10.61 6.02 -41.89
C ILE A 212 -10.13 6.19 -43.33
N LEU A 213 -10.90 5.65 -44.28
CA LEU A 213 -10.56 5.66 -45.70
C LEU A 213 -11.43 6.68 -46.43
N VAL A 214 -10.81 7.76 -46.91
CA VAL A 214 -11.50 8.90 -47.51
C VAL A 214 -11.59 8.74 -49.03
N ASP A 215 -12.79 8.87 -49.57
CA ASP A 215 -13.07 8.68 -50.98
C ASP A 215 -13.69 9.93 -51.64
N ASN A 216 -13.13 10.32 -52.78
CA ASN A 216 -13.63 11.39 -53.64
C ASN A 216 -13.87 10.91 -55.08
N GLY A 217 -13.87 9.59 -55.30
CA GLY A 217 -14.02 8.99 -56.62
C GLY A 217 -12.77 9.13 -57.51
N THR A 218 -11.59 9.43 -56.98
CA THR A 218 -10.36 9.46 -57.77
C THR A 218 -9.46 8.26 -57.47
N HIS A 219 -8.61 7.89 -58.42
CA HIS A 219 -7.60 6.84 -58.27
C HIS A 219 -6.21 7.41 -58.57
N GLY A 220 -5.23 7.14 -57.70
CA GLY A 220 -3.86 7.62 -57.87
C GLY A 220 -3.62 9.10 -57.52
N TYR A 221 -4.62 9.82 -56.98
CA TYR A 221 -4.48 11.20 -56.53
C TYR A 221 -4.23 11.29 -55.01
N GLN A 222 -3.15 11.99 -54.63
CA GLN A 222 -2.77 12.25 -53.24
C GLN A 222 -3.48 13.50 -52.66
N GLY A 223 -3.64 13.55 -51.34
CA GLY A 223 -4.09 14.76 -50.62
C GLY A 223 -5.62 14.94 -50.53
N THR A 224 -6.39 13.89 -50.82
CA THR A 224 -7.85 13.88 -50.66
C THR A 224 -8.25 13.92 -49.18
N GLU A 225 -7.45 13.27 -48.34
CA GLU A 225 -7.63 13.14 -46.90
C GLU A 225 -7.47 14.44 -46.12
N THR A 226 -6.69 15.41 -46.64
CA THR A 226 -6.33 16.64 -45.93
C THR A 226 -7.53 17.49 -45.56
N LYS A 227 -8.55 17.56 -46.44
CA LYS A 227 -9.76 18.33 -46.19
C LYS A 227 -10.57 17.76 -45.02
N LEU A 228 -10.88 16.47 -45.07
CA LEU A 228 -11.65 15.81 -44.01
C LEU A 228 -10.88 15.85 -42.68
N ARG A 229 -9.57 15.59 -42.71
CA ARG A 229 -8.70 15.64 -41.52
C ARG A 229 -8.74 17.01 -40.85
N THR A 230 -8.59 18.08 -41.61
CA THR A 230 -8.60 19.45 -41.05
C THR A 230 -9.96 19.87 -40.52
N GLN A 231 -11.06 19.42 -41.14
CA GLN A 231 -12.42 19.65 -40.63
C GLN A 231 -12.67 18.87 -39.33
N LEU A 232 -12.25 17.60 -39.27
CA LEU A 232 -12.37 16.77 -38.08
C LEU A 232 -11.52 17.31 -36.92
N GLU A 233 -10.25 17.65 -37.17
CA GLU A 233 -9.38 18.27 -36.17
C GLU A 233 -10.00 19.57 -35.63
N LYS A 234 -10.51 20.43 -36.51
CA LYS A 234 -11.18 21.66 -36.09
C LYS A 234 -12.41 21.38 -35.22
N TYR A 235 -13.28 20.46 -35.64
CA TYR A 235 -14.48 20.10 -34.88
C TYR A 235 -14.12 19.58 -33.48
N ILE A 236 -13.16 18.65 -33.38
CA ILE A 236 -12.79 18.10 -32.07
C ILE A 236 -12.14 19.17 -31.18
N SER A 237 -11.40 20.11 -31.77
CA SER A 237 -10.83 21.25 -31.03
C SER A 237 -11.87 22.19 -30.44
N GLU A 238 -13.13 22.10 -30.86
CA GLU A 238 -14.25 22.90 -30.34
C GLU A 238 -15.08 22.12 -29.30
N CYS A 239 -14.91 20.80 -29.20
CA CYS A 239 -15.59 19.95 -28.23
C CYS A 239 -15.07 20.18 -26.80
N ILE A 240 -15.99 20.17 -25.83
CA ILE A 240 -15.70 20.31 -24.39
C ILE A 240 -15.50 18.93 -23.77
N ILE A 241 -14.52 18.81 -22.87
CA ILE A 241 -14.30 17.58 -22.11
C ILE A 241 -15.31 17.51 -20.94
N PRO A 242 -16.22 16.51 -20.92
CA PRO A 242 -17.33 16.47 -19.96
C PRO A 242 -16.90 16.34 -18.50
N ASP A 243 -15.76 15.69 -18.22
CA ASP A 243 -15.23 15.47 -16.86
C ASP A 243 -14.09 16.43 -16.48
N SER A 244 -13.84 17.50 -17.26
CA SER A 244 -12.72 18.40 -17.01
C SER A 244 -13.09 19.55 -16.05
N ASN A 245 -12.30 19.70 -14.98
CA ASN A 245 -12.49 20.77 -13.98
C ASN A 245 -12.14 22.19 -14.49
N TYR A 246 -11.56 22.29 -15.70
CA TYR A 246 -11.27 23.56 -16.36
C TYR A 246 -12.30 23.94 -17.44
N GLY A 247 -13.27 23.05 -17.75
CA GLY A 247 -14.34 23.31 -18.71
C GLY A 247 -13.87 23.63 -20.14
N GLY A 248 -12.60 23.34 -20.44
CA GLY A 248 -11.99 23.78 -21.68
C GLY A 248 -12.10 22.76 -22.80
N LYS A 249 -11.75 23.26 -23.99
CA LYS A 249 -11.80 22.53 -25.24
C LYS A 249 -10.68 21.49 -25.33
N ILE A 250 -10.90 20.43 -26.12
CA ILE A 250 -9.88 19.41 -26.34
C ILE A 250 -8.66 20.04 -27.05
N PRO A 251 -7.46 20.03 -26.42
CA PRO A 251 -6.25 20.57 -27.01
C PRO A 251 -5.77 19.68 -28.16
N ILE A 252 -5.30 20.32 -29.24
CA ILE A 252 -4.70 19.63 -30.39
C ILE A 252 -3.29 20.18 -30.60
N VAL A 253 -2.33 19.29 -30.85
CA VAL A 253 -0.97 19.65 -31.23
C VAL A 253 -0.60 18.96 -32.55
N CYS A 254 -0.03 19.73 -33.48
CA CYS A 254 0.55 19.19 -34.71
C CYS A 254 2.02 18.84 -34.45
N PHE A 255 2.40 17.57 -34.58
CA PHE A 255 3.77 17.13 -34.51
C PHE A 255 4.30 16.89 -35.92
N SER A 256 5.33 17.65 -36.30
CA SER A 256 5.88 17.61 -37.66
C SER A 256 7.34 17.16 -37.67
N GLN A 257 7.64 16.21 -38.55
CA GLN A 257 8.99 15.68 -38.71
C GLN A 257 9.37 15.49 -40.18
N GLY A 258 10.50 16.07 -40.57
CA GLY A 258 10.94 16.11 -41.96
C GLY A 258 9.85 16.64 -42.90
N GLY A 259 9.83 16.17 -44.14
CA GLY A 259 8.68 16.34 -45.02
C GLY A 259 8.91 17.21 -46.26
N GLY A 260 7.94 17.11 -47.18
CA GLY A 260 7.91 17.82 -48.46
C GLY A 260 6.72 18.79 -48.55
N LYS A 261 6.31 19.11 -49.78
CA LYS A 261 5.22 20.06 -50.08
C LYS A 261 3.96 19.87 -49.22
N GLU A 262 3.50 18.62 -49.10
CA GLU A 262 2.27 18.30 -48.35
C GLU A 262 2.42 18.56 -46.85
N THR A 263 3.59 18.27 -46.27
CA THR A 263 3.87 18.56 -44.85
C THR A 263 3.87 20.06 -44.59
N LEU A 264 4.48 20.87 -45.47
CA LEU A 264 4.47 22.34 -45.35
C LEU A 264 3.04 22.89 -45.44
N LYS A 265 2.25 22.38 -46.38
CA LYS A 265 0.85 22.78 -46.54
C LYS A 265 0.00 22.39 -45.31
N ALA A 266 0.24 21.21 -44.75
CA ALA A 266 -0.44 20.75 -43.53
C ALA A 266 -0.11 21.66 -42.33
N ILE A 267 1.18 22.00 -42.14
CA ILE A 267 1.60 22.91 -41.05
C ILE A 267 0.98 24.30 -41.21
N ASN A 268 1.00 24.87 -42.42
CA ASN A 268 0.37 26.18 -42.66
C ASN A 268 -1.15 26.14 -42.38
N THR A 269 -1.82 25.05 -42.77
CA THR A 269 -3.25 24.88 -42.51
C THR A 269 -3.54 24.74 -41.00
N ALA A 270 -2.71 24.01 -40.26
CA ALA A 270 -2.82 23.87 -38.81
C ALA A 270 -2.66 25.23 -38.11
N ILE A 271 -1.66 26.03 -38.49
CA ILE A 271 -1.43 27.36 -37.92
C ILE A 271 -2.60 28.32 -38.22
N LYS A 272 -3.18 28.27 -39.43
CA LYS A 272 -4.40 29.04 -39.77
C LYS A 272 -5.60 28.68 -38.89
N ASN A 273 -5.67 27.42 -38.46
CA ASN A 273 -6.70 26.93 -37.54
C ASN A 273 -6.35 27.18 -36.05
N LYS A 274 -5.30 27.95 -35.74
CA LYS A 274 -4.78 28.22 -34.38
C LYS A 274 -4.27 26.96 -33.64
N ILE A 275 -3.86 25.92 -34.37
CA ILE A 275 -3.31 24.69 -33.77
C ILE A 275 -1.79 24.86 -33.61
N PRO A 276 -1.22 24.69 -32.41
CA PRO A 276 0.23 24.74 -32.22
C PRO A 276 0.95 23.62 -32.95
N CYS A 277 2.09 23.94 -33.56
CA CYS A 277 2.92 23.02 -34.30
C CYS A 277 4.30 22.88 -33.66
N VAL A 278 4.68 21.63 -33.38
CA VAL A 278 5.98 21.21 -32.87
C VAL A 278 6.81 20.68 -34.04
N VAL A 279 7.99 21.26 -34.24
CA VAL A 279 8.92 20.93 -35.33
C VAL A 279 10.20 20.34 -34.77
N VAL A 280 10.64 19.20 -35.30
CA VAL A 280 11.88 18.53 -34.86
C VAL A 280 13.08 18.98 -35.70
N GLU A 281 13.99 19.74 -35.10
CA GLU A 281 15.25 20.21 -35.70
C GLU A 281 16.28 19.08 -35.83
N GLY A 282 16.89 18.97 -37.00
CA GLY A 282 17.87 17.96 -37.40
C GLY A 282 17.25 16.71 -38.06
N SER A 283 15.92 16.74 -38.26
CA SER A 283 15.17 15.69 -38.95
C SER A 283 15.26 15.79 -40.47
N GLY A 284 15.76 16.92 -41.01
CA GLY A 284 16.01 17.15 -42.42
C GLY A 284 14.85 17.84 -43.16
N GLN A 285 15.12 18.23 -44.42
CA GLN A 285 14.13 18.81 -45.34
C GLN A 285 13.48 20.09 -44.81
N ILE A 286 12.14 20.17 -44.79
CA ILE A 286 11.40 21.38 -44.45
C ILE A 286 11.45 21.71 -42.95
N ALA A 287 11.53 20.70 -42.09
CA ALA A 287 11.60 20.89 -40.64
C ALA A 287 12.86 21.70 -40.23
N ASP A 288 14.00 21.42 -40.86
CA ASP A 288 15.26 22.14 -40.59
C ASP A 288 15.23 23.58 -41.14
N VAL A 289 14.53 23.80 -42.26
CA VAL A 289 14.31 25.14 -42.82
C VAL A 289 13.50 25.99 -41.84
N ILE A 290 12.41 25.45 -41.30
CA ILE A 290 11.56 26.13 -40.32
C ILE A 290 12.34 26.37 -39.02
N ALA A 291 13.09 25.38 -38.53
CA ALA A 291 13.92 25.52 -37.33
C ALA A 291 14.99 26.63 -37.49
N SER A 292 15.68 26.67 -38.64
CA SER A 292 16.64 27.72 -38.94
C SER A 292 15.99 29.11 -39.05
N LEU A 293 14.77 29.20 -39.59
CA LEU A 293 14.02 30.45 -39.68
C LEU A 293 13.58 30.96 -38.31
N THR A 294 13.21 30.07 -37.40
CA THR A 294 12.77 30.42 -36.05
C THR A 294 13.89 31.02 -35.21
N LYS A 295 15.14 30.63 -35.46
CA LYS A 295 16.33 31.15 -34.76
C LYS A 295 16.78 32.52 -35.24
N ALA A 296 16.30 32.98 -36.40
CA ALA A 296 16.73 34.23 -36.99
C ALA A 296 15.77 35.35 -36.56
N GLU A 297 16.16 36.09 -35.53
CA GLU A 297 15.42 37.28 -35.09
C GLU A 297 15.54 38.39 -36.15
N GLY A 298 14.47 38.61 -36.93
CA GLY A 298 14.40 39.68 -37.94
C GLY A 298 13.23 39.55 -38.92
N THR A 299 12.91 40.63 -39.63
CA THR A 299 11.86 40.65 -40.68
C THR A 299 12.19 39.69 -41.83
N LEU A 300 11.27 38.76 -42.12
CA LEU A 300 11.45 37.69 -43.11
C LEU A 300 11.41 38.22 -44.55
N THR A 301 12.57 38.47 -45.17
CA THR A 301 12.65 38.80 -46.61
C THR A 301 12.52 37.54 -47.48
N SER A 302 11.91 37.67 -48.67
CA SER A 302 11.78 36.54 -49.62
C SER A 302 13.14 35.94 -50.01
N SER A 303 14.19 36.76 -50.04
CA SER A 303 15.56 36.34 -50.32
C SER A 303 16.15 35.46 -49.20
N SER A 304 15.94 35.80 -47.93
CA SER A 304 16.41 34.99 -46.79
C SER A 304 15.76 33.60 -46.74
N VAL A 305 14.46 33.52 -47.06
CA VAL A 305 13.75 32.24 -47.15
C VAL A 305 14.28 31.41 -48.32
N LYS A 306 14.48 32.03 -49.49
CA LYS A 306 15.01 31.36 -50.69
C LYS A 306 16.43 30.83 -50.47
N GLU A 307 17.28 31.57 -49.77
CA GLU A 307 18.64 31.15 -49.40
C GLU A 307 18.62 29.92 -48.48
N ARG A 308 17.77 29.90 -47.46
CA ARG A 308 17.64 28.74 -46.54
C ARG A 308 17.05 27.53 -47.25
N LEU A 309 16.07 27.72 -48.13
CA LEU A 309 15.54 26.65 -48.98
C LEU A 309 16.63 26.05 -49.89
N LEU A 310 17.48 26.89 -50.49
CA LEU A 310 18.62 26.44 -51.30
C LEU A 310 19.64 25.65 -50.47
N ARG A 311 19.92 26.09 -49.25
CA ARG A 311 20.89 25.44 -48.35
C ARG A 311 20.45 24.04 -47.92
N TYR A 312 19.18 23.85 -47.55
CA TYR A 312 18.69 22.58 -47.00
C TYR A 312 18.04 21.65 -48.05
N LEU A 313 17.52 22.19 -49.17
CA LEU A 313 16.77 21.45 -50.20
C LEU A 313 17.29 21.68 -51.64
N PRO A 314 18.61 21.55 -51.92
CA PRO A 314 19.18 21.92 -53.22
C PRO A 314 18.63 21.09 -54.39
N ARG A 315 18.35 19.79 -54.17
CA ARG A 315 17.85 18.86 -55.21
C ARG A 315 16.35 18.97 -55.47
N THR A 316 15.59 19.48 -54.50
CA THR A 316 14.14 19.63 -54.62
C THR A 316 13.82 20.96 -55.29
N LEU A 317 14.56 22.02 -54.94
CA LEU A 317 14.39 23.34 -55.55
C LEU A 317 14.71 23.35 -57.05
N SER A 318 15.69 22.56 -57.50
CA SER A 318 16.03 22.45 -58.94
C SER A 318 14.98 21.75 -59.79
N ARG A 319 14.02 21.05 -59.16
CA ARG A 319 12.91 20.34 -59.83
C ARG A 319 11.58 21.09 -59.80
N LEU A 320 11.48 22.16 -59.01
CA LEU A 320 10.24 22.91 -58.80
C LEU A 320 10.15 24.11 -59.75
N ASN A 321 8.94 24.45 -60.18
CA ASN A 321 8.70 25.66 -60.96
C ASN A 321 8.83 26.91 -60.08
N GLU A 322 9.14 28.07 -60.67
CA GLU A 322 9.25 29.33 -59.90
C GLU A 322 7.95 29.70 -59.16
N GLU A 323 6.79 29.47 -59.78
CA GLU A 323 5.47 29.67 -59.15
C GLU A 323 5.29 28.83 -57.87
N GLU A 324 5.82 27.59 -57.87
CA GLU A 324 5.73 26.72 -56.70
C GLU A 324 6.67 27.22 -55.58
N ILE A 325 7.85 27.72 -55.93
CA ILE A 325 8.79 28.30 -54.96
C ILE A 325 8.18 29.54 -54.31
N GLU A 326 7.53 30.41 -55.08
CA GLU A 326 6.81 31.56 -54.54
C GLU A 326 5.67 31.14 -53.61
N SER A 327 4.94 30.07 -53.95
CA SER A 327 3.89 29.52 -53.08
C SER A 327 4.46 29.00 -51.74
N TRP A 328 5.64 28.36 -51.75
CA TRP A 328 6.29 27.90 -50.53
C TRP A 328 6.77 29.07 -49.66
N ILE A 329 7.34 30.11 -50.28
CA ILE A 329 7.75 31.33 -49.57
C ILE A 329 6.53 32.00 -48.94
N LYS A 330 5.40 32.04 -49.66
CA LYS A 330 4.13 32.56 -49.13
C LYS A 330 3.67 31.77 -47.92
N TYR A 331 3.63 30.44 -47.99
CA TYR A 331 3.23 29.60 -46.85
C TYR A 331 4.14 29.79 -45.65
N ILE A 332 5.45 29.85 -45.84
CA ILE A 332 6.40 30.08 -44.76
C ILE A 332 6.17 31.46 -44.13
N LYS A 333 5.97 32.51 -44.91
CA LYS A 333 5.68 33.85 -44.37
C LYS A 333 4.40 33.87 -43.54
N GLU A 334 3.32 33.28 -44.04
CA GLU A 334 2.05 33.15 -43.32
C GLU A 334 2.24 32.41 -41.97
N MET A 335 3.09 31.38 -41.93
CA MET A 335 3.38 30.66 -40.68
C MET A 335 4.09 31.54 -39.63
N PHE A 336 4.98 32.42 -40.06
CA PHE A 336 5.75 33.29 -39.16
C PHE A 336 5.01 34.57 -38.74
N GLU A 337 3.80 34.83 -39.25
CA GLU A 337 2.92 35.88 -38.72
C GLU A 337 2.48 35.55 -37.27
N ASN A 338 2.37 34.26 -36.93
CA ASN A 338 1.98 33.78 -35.60
C ASN A 338 3.09 32.90 -34.97
N PRO A 339 4.22 33.50 -34.53
CA PRO A 339 5.37 32.74 -34.04
C PRO A 339 5.09 31.98 -32.73
N HIS A 340 4.08 32.38 -31.97
CA HIS A 340 3.72 31.76 -30.68
C HIS A 340 3.14 30.35 -30.82
N LEU A 341 2.62 29.99 -31.99
CA LEU A 341 2.10 28.65 -32.29
C LEU A 341 3.22 27.68 -32.73
N LEU A 342 4.43 28.16 -32.96
CA LEU A 342 5.54 27.36 -33.46
C LEU A 342 6.53 27.06 -32.32
N THR A 343 6.80 25.78 -32.08
CA THR A 343 7.80 25.33 -31.10
C THR A 343 8.79 24.39 -31.76
N VAL A 344 10.09 24.58 -31.51
CA VAL A 344 11.16 23.78 -32.12
C VAL A 344 11.85 22.91 -31.07
N ILE A 345 11.98 21.61 -31.35
CA ILE A 345 12.68 20.63 -30.50
C ILE A 345 14.00 20.25 -31.16
N ARG A 346 15.11 20.32 -30.43
CA ARG A 346 16.42 19.87 -30.90
C ARG A 346 16.58 18.35 -30.72
N ILE A 347 17.06 17.65 -31.74
CA ILE A 347 17.37 16.21 -31.64
C ILE A 347 18.48 15.89 -30.63
N GLU A 348 19.37 16.86 -30.36
CA GLU A 348 20.46 16.69 -29.40
C GLU A 348 19.95 16.54 -27.97
N ASP A 349 18.79 17.12 -27.67
CA ASP A 349 18.15 17.14 -26.36
C ASP A 349 17.11 16.01 -26.20
N ALA A 350 17.35 14.83 -26.78
CA ALA A 350 16.39 13.71 -26.81
C ALA A 350 16.22 12.98 -25.45
N GLY A 351 15.83 13.73 -24.41
CA GLY A 351 15.37 13.27 -23.11
C GLY A 351 13.85 13.07 -23.06
N ASP A 352 13.39 12.26 -22.12
CA ASP A 352 11.99 11.83 -22.01
C ASP A 352 11.08 12.98 -21.54
N GLU A 353 11.55 13.75 -20.55
CA GLU A 353 10.86 14.92 -20.02
C GLU A 353 10.77 16.03 -21.08
N ILE A 354 11.78 16.16 -21.94
CA ILE A 354 11.88 17.27 -22.88
C ILE A 354 10.80 17.22 -23.97
N VAL A 355 10.46 16.03 -24.49
CA VAL A 355 9.39 15.90 -25.50
C VAL A 355 8.02 16.21 -24.88
N SER A 356 7.76 15.69 -23.67
CA SER A 356 6.51 15.97 -22.94
C SER A 356 6.38 17.44 -22.58
N ASN A 357 7.47 18.04 -22.08
CA ASN A 357 7.53 19.43 -21.67
C ASN A 357 7.39 20.33 -22.89
N ALA A 358 8.03 20.03 -24.02
CA ALA A 358 7.90 20.81 -25.24
C ALA A 358 6.48 20.80 -25.83
N ILE A 359 5.78 19.66 -25.80
CA ILE A 359 4.37 19.58 -26.22
C ILE A 359 3.49 20.42 -25.28
N SER A 360 3.68 20.25 -23.97
CA SER A 360 2.90 20.98 -22.96
C SER A 360 3.18 22.49 -23.04
N TYR A 361 4.42 22.88 -23.30
CA TYR A 361 4.84 24.25 -23.51
C TYR A 361 4.26 24.87 -24.78
N ALA A 362 4.26 24.12 -25.90
CA ALA A 362 3.66 24.57 -27.15
C ALA A 362 2.15 24.83 -26.97
N LEU A 363 1.47 23.94 -26.26
CA LEU A 363 0.04 24.10 -25.96
C LEU A 363 -0.21 25.27 -25.00
N PHE A 364 0.62 25.42 -23.96
CA PHE A 364 0.55 26.54 -23.03
C PHE A 364 0.72 27.90 -23.73
N LYS A 365 1.73 28.02 -24.62
CA LYS A 365 1.94 29.22 -25.44
C LYS A 365 0.79 29.54 -26.37
N ALA A 366 0.19 28.51 -26.97
CA ALA A 366 -0.97 28.67 -27.83
C ALA A 366 -2.19 29.17 -27.04
N PHE A 367 -2.37 28.67 -25.82
CA PHE A 367 -3.46 29.07 -24.93
C PHE A 367 -3.28 30.51 -24.42
N SER A 368 -2.07 30.89 -24.00
CA SER A 368 -1.78 32.16 -23.32
C SER A 368 -1.97 33.43 -24.18
N LYS A 369 -1.87 33.35 -25.52
CA LYS A 369 -1.92 34.54 -26.40
C LYS A 369 -3.25 34.76 -27.11
N ASN A 370 -4.27 33.94 -26.90
CA ASN A 370 -5.62 34.27 -27.39
C ASN A 370 -6.07 35.57 -26.72
N GLU A 371 -6.43 36.59 -27.52
CA GLU A 371 -6.58 37.98 -27.07
C GLU A 371 -7.70 38.22 -26.03
N GLU A 372 -8.58 37.23 -25.81
CA GLU A 372 -9.68 37.29 -24.85
C GLU A 372 -9.30 36.73 -23.45
N ASP A 373 -8.22 35.93 -23.32
CA ASP A 373 -7.93 35.10 -22.14
C ASP A 373 -6.58 35.44 -21.44
N LYS A 374 -5.95 36.58 -21.75
CA LYS A 374 -4.64 36.95 -21.13
C LYS A 374 -4.67 37.05 -19.61
N ASP A 375 -5.84 37.26 -19.02
CA ASP A 375 -6.06 37.35 -17.57
C ASP A 375 -6.57 36.04 -16.94
N ASP A 376 -6.85 34.98 -17.73
CA ASP A 376 -7.29 33.67 -17.21
C ASP A 376 -6.12 32.78 -16.78
N TRP A 377 -5.39 33.24 -15.75
CA TRP A 377 -4.35 32.45 -15.10
C TRP A 377 -4.92 31.18 -14.45
N ASN A 378 -6.20 31.18 -14.07
CA ASN A 378 -6.85 30.05 -13.40
C ASN A 378 -7.06 28.89 -14.38
N GLY A 379 -7.59 29.16 -15.59
CA GLY A 379 -7.66 28.18 -16.66
C GLY A 379 -6.28 27.64 -17.05
N GLN A 380 -5.29 28.52 -17.17
CA GLN A 380 -3.89 28.13 -17.45
C GLN A 380 -3.31 27.21 -16.38
N LEU A 381 -3.51 27.52 -15.11
CA LEU A 381 -2.96 26.73 -14.00
C LEU A 381 -3.68 25.39 -13.86
N LYS A 382 -5.01 25.36 -14.02
CA LYS A 382 -5.80 24.11 -14.05
C LYS A 382 -5.34 23.19 -15.19
N LEU A 383 -5.03 23.75 -16.36
CA LEU A 383 -4.51 22.99 -17.50
C LEU A 383 -3.14 22.36 -17.19
N LEU A 384 -2.21 23.14 -16.64
CA LEU A 384 -0.88 22.65 -16.26
C LEU A 384 -0.94 21.58 -15.16
N LEU A 385 -1.89 21.71 -14.23
CA LEU A 385 -2.14 20.73 -13.18
C LEU A 385 -2.65 19.40 -13.76
N GLU A 386 -3.61 19.43 -14.70
CA GLU A 386 -4.09 18.23 -15.39
C GLU A 386 -2.94 17.53 -16.16
N TRP A 387 -2.03 18.31 -16.77
CA TRP A 387 -0.88 17.76 -17.48
C TRP A 387 0.31 17.39 -16.59
N ASN A 388 0.22 17.62 -15.28
CA ASN A 388 1.30 17.38 -14.31
C ASN A 388 2.63 18.08 -14.69
N GLN A 389 2.55 19.35 -15.11
CA GLN A 389 3.69 20.13 -15.58
C GLN A 389 4.07 21.22 -14.57
N LEU A 390 4.80 20.81 -13.53
CA LEU A 390 5.22 21.70 -12.44
C LEU A 390 6.17 22.80 -12.93
N ASP A 391 7.23 22.42 -13.63
CA ASP A 391 8.34 23.32 -13.99
C ASP A 391 7.82 24.51 -14.82
N LEU A 392 6.94 24.22 -15.79
CA LEU A 392 6.27 25.25 -16.59
C LEU A 392 5.38 26.17 -15.75
N ALA A 393 4.65 25.62 -14.77
CA ALA A 393 3.83 26.43 -13.88
C ALA A 393 4.70 27.35 -13.02
N SER A 394 5.82 26.85 -12.50
CA SER A 394 6.75 27.66 -11.70
C SER A 394 7.44 28.75 -12.51
N GLU A 395 7.87 28.46 -13.75
CA GLU A 395 8.62 29.41 -14.58
C GLU A 395 7.72 30.50 -15.19
N GLU A 396 6.53 30.15 -15.68
CA GLU A 396 5.69 31.06 -16.46
C GLU A 396 4.56 31.70 -15.63
N ILE A 397 3.97 30.97 -14.66
CA ILE A 397 2.84 31.48 -13.86
C ILE A 397 3.31 32.10 -12.56
N PHE A 398 4.15 31.39 -11.79
CA PHE A 398 4.69 31.85 -10.51
C PHE A 398 5.96 32.70 -10.67
N THR A 399 5.87 33.74 -11.51
CA THR A 399 6.93 34.74 -11.62
C THR A 399 6.95 35.68 -10.41
N ASN A 400 8.13 36.18 -10.04
CA ASN A 400 8.33 37.05 -8.87
C ASN A 400 7.50 38.35 -8.90
N ASP A 401 6.96 38.72 -10.05
CA ASP A 401 6.21 39.96 -10.26
C ASP A 401 4.74 39.86 -9.80
N ARG A 402 4.18 38.64 -9.66
CA ARG A 402 2.79 38.42 -9.23
C ARG A 402 2.71 38.10 -7.74
N ARG A 403 1.88 38.83 -7.01
CA ARG A 403 1.54 38.52 -5.61
C ARG A 403 0.30 37.64 -5.57
N TRP A 404 0.40 36.48 -4.95
CA TRP A 404 -0.69 35.52 -4.81
C TRP A 404 -1.40 35.69 -3.47
N GLU A 405 -2.73 35.72 -3.48
CA GLU A 405 -3.51 35.61 -2.26
C GLU A 405 -3.93 34.15 -2.02
N SER A 406 -4.14 33.79 -0.75
CA SER A 406 -4.55 32.41 -0.43
C SER A 406 -5.94 32.05 -0.99
N ALA A 407 -6.79 33.02 -1.34
CA ALA A 407 -8.12 32.80 -1.91
C ALA A 407 -8.04 32.34 -3.38
N ASP A 408 -7.12 32.93 -4.14
CA ASP A 408 -6.93 32.64 -5.57
C ASP A 408 -6.54 31.17 -5.79
N LEU A 409 -5.72 30.62 -4.89
CA LEU A 409 -5.15 29.28 -5.03
C LEU A 409 -6.03 28.15 -4.46
N GLN A 410 -7.19 28.45 -3.85
CA GLN A 410 -8.00 27.43 -3.16
C GLN A 410 -8.57 26.37 -4.11
N ASP A 411 -9.19 26.81 -5.20
CA ASP A 411 -9.80 25.90 -6.18
C ASP A 411 -8.76 24.97 -6.80
N VAL A 412 -7.59 25.51 -7.13
CA VAL A 412 -6.49 24.76 -7.74
C VAL A 412 -5.86 23.80 -6.72
N MET A 413 -5.75 24.21 -5.45
CA MET A 413 -5.30 23.33 -4.37
C MET A 413 -6.25 22.14 -4.19
N PHE A 414 -7.56 22.37 -4.23
CA PHE A 414 -8.54 21.28 -4.15
C PHE A 414 -8.33 20.26 -5.27
N ILE A 415 -8.20 20.73 -6.52
CA ILE A 415 -7.95 19.84 -7.67
C ILE A 415 -6.62 19.08 -7.52
N ALA A 416 -5.56 19.73 -7.01
CA ALA A 416 -4.26 19.10 -6.78
C ALA A 416 -4.34 17.95 -5.76
N LEU A 417 -5.12 18.13 -4.68
CA LEU A 417 -5.35 17.10 -3.67
C LEU A 417 -6.11 15.89 -4.24
N VAL A 418 -7.17 16.16 -5.02
CA VAL A 418 -7.99 15.11 -5.64
C VAL A 418 -7.17 14.28 -6.63
N LYS A 419 -6.40 14.94 -7.50
CA LYS A 419 -5.57 14.31 -8.54
C LYS A 419 -4.23 13.74 -8.05
N ASP A 420 -3.96 13.79 -6.74
CA ASP A 420 -2.73 13.31 -6.12
C ASP A 420 -1.46 13.92 -6.73
N ARG A 421 -1.37 15.26 -6.72
CA ARG A 421 -0.24 16.03 -7.27
C ARG A 421 0.59 16.69 -6.15
N PRO A 422 1.43 15.95 -5.41
CA PRO A 422 2.11 16.44 -4.21
C PRO A 422 3.09 17.59 -4.48
N LYS A 423 3.77 17.57 -5.64
CA LYS A 423 4.71 18.63 -6.04
C LYS A 423 4.00 19.99 -6.23
N PHE A 424 2.80 19.99 -6.81
CA PHE A 424 1.98 21.19 -6.94
C PHE A 424 1.49 21.68 -5.58
N VAL A 425 1.07 20.78 -4.70
CA VAL A 425 0.69 21.13 -3.32
C VAL A 425 1.85 21.86 -2.64
N ARG A 426 3.07 21.33 -2.73
CA ARG A 426 4.27 21.98 -2.18
C ARG A 426 4.52 23.38 -2.77
N LEU A 427 4.42 23.52 -4.10
CA LEU A 427 4.56 24.81 -4.79
C LEU A 427 3.53 25.84 -4.30
N PHE A 428 2.28 25.45 -4.08
CA PHE A 428 1.24 26.36 -3.58
C PHE A 428 1.49 26.77 -2.12
N LEU A 429 2.02 25.88 -1.29
CA LEU A 429 2.40 26.20 0.10
C LEU A 429 3.56 27.18 0.14
N GLU A 430 4.57 27.00 -0.71
CA GLU A 430 5.72 27.90 -0.82
C GLU A 430 5.31 29.31 -1.29
N ASN A 431 4.28 29.41 -2.14
CA ASN A 431 3.75 30.67 -2.66
C ASN A 431 2.67 31.34 -1.78
N GLY A 432 2.52 30.94 -0.52
CA GLY A 432 1.70 31.66 0.47
C GLY A 432 0.28 31.15 0.70
N LEU A 433 -0.07 29.94 0.23
CA LEU A 433 -1.34 29.31 0.59
C LEU A 433 -1.32 28.82 2.05
N ASN A 434 -2.25 29.32 2.86
CA ASN A 434 -2.42 28.86 4.24
C ASN A 434 -3.43 27.71 4.32
N LEU A 435 -2.95 26.49 4.54
CA LEU A 435 -3.80 25.28 4.64
C LEU A 435 -4.90 25.40 5.69
N ARG A 436 -4.69 26.13 6.80
CA ARG A 436 -5.71 26.25 7.84
C ARG A 436 -6.89 27.12 7.41
N LYS A 437 -6.65 28.11 6.56
CA LYS A 437 -7.72 28.94 5.99
C LYS A 437 -8.45 28.20 4.87
N PHE A 438 -7.72 27.37 4.12
CA PHE A 438 -8.27 26.56 3.03
C PHE A 438 -9.17 25.42 3.52
N LEU A 439 -8.78 24.73 4.59
CA LEU A 439 -9.51 23.57 5.10
C LEU A 439 -10.74 23.98 5.91
N THR A 440 -11.81 24.34 5.19
CA THR A 440 -13.15 24.51 5.73
C THR A 440 -13.85 23.16 5.87
N HIS A 441 -14.92 23.11 6.66
CA HIS A 441 -15.73 21.90 6.83
C HIS A 441 -16.33 21.43 5.49
N GLU A 442 -16.70 22.36 4.61
CA GLU A 442 -17.27 22.06 3.28
C GLU A 442 -16.26 21.33 2.40
N VAL A 443 -15.03 21.84 2.31
CA VAL A 443 -13.94 21.23 1.52
C VAL A 443 -13.63 19.82 2.02
N LEU A 444 -13.53 19.61 3.34
CA LEU A 444 -13.31 18.29 3.92
C LEU A 444 -14.48 17.33 3.64
N THR A 445 -15.72 17.80 3.75
CA THR A 445 -16.92 17.02 3.44
C THR A 445 -16.90 16.56 1.98
N GLU A 446 -16.52 17.44 1.06
CA GLU A 446 -16.42 17.12 -0.36
C GLU A 446 -15.33 16.08 -0.65
N LEU A 447 -14.14 16.23 -0.03
CA LEU A 447 -13.03 15.28 -0.16
C LEU A 447 -13.38 13.87 0.34
N TYR A 448 -14.12 13.77 1.46
CA TYR A 448 -14.52 12.48 2.03
C TYR A 448 -15.77 11.87 1.37
N THR A 449 -16.62 12.67 0.74
CA THR A 449 -17.85 12.19 0.10
C THR A 449 -17.61 11.75 -1.34
N ASN A 450 -17.00 12.61 -2.16
CA ASN A 450 -16.86 12.38 -3.60
C ASN A 450 -15.56 11.63 -3.95
N ASN A 451 -14.48 11.91 -3.21
CA ASN A 451 -13.12 11.51 -3.56
C ASN A 451 -12.50 10.50 -2.57
N PHE A 452 -13.34 9.77 -1.84
CA PHE A 452 -12.89 8.71 -0.93
C PHE A 452 -13.28 7.33 -1.45
N SER A 453 -12.30 6.44 -1.56
CA SER A 453 -12.54 5.09 -2.08
C SER A 453 -13.50 4.28 -1.19
N ASN A 454 -14.57 3.76 -1.81
CA ASN A 454 -15.52 2.86 -1.14
C ASN A 454 -14.85 1.59 -0.59
N LEU A 455 -13.78 1.12 -1.24
CA LEU A 455 -13.01 -0.04 -0.78
C LEU A 455 -12.29 0.26 0.54
N VAL A 456 -11.68 1.43 0.65
CA VAL A 456 -10.98 1.88 1.87
C VAL A 456 -11.97 2.01 3.03
N PHE A 457 -13.16 2.56 2.79
CA PHE A 457 -14.20 2.64 3.82
C PHE A 457 -14.65 1.26 4.32
N LYS A 458 -14.84 0.30 3.40
CA LYS A 458 -15.17 -1.09 3.77
C LYS A 458 -14.05 -1.73 4.59
N ASN A 459 -12.80 -1.55 4.18
CA ASN A 459 -11.63 -2.07 4.91
C ASN A 459 -11.56 -1.47 6.33
N LEU A 460 -11.83 -0.17 6.49
CA LEU A 460 -11.88 0.47 7.79
C LEU A 460 -13.02 -0.08 8.68
N GLN A 461 -14.19 -0.34 8.09
CA GLN A 461 -15.31 -0.95 8.81
C GLN A 461 -15.01 -2.39 9.25
N ILE A 462 -14.37 -3.18 8.38
CA ILE A 462 -13.91 -4.53 8.73
C ILE A 462 -12.87 -4.45 9.84
N ALA A 463 -11.90 -3.53 9.74
CA ALA A 463 -10.87 -3.33 10.76
C ALA A 463 -11.48 -2.98 12.12
N LYS A 464 -12.46 -2.07 12.17
CA LYS A 464 -13.20 -1.72 13.39
C LYS A 464 -13.94 -2.93 14.00
N ASN A 465 -14.60 -3.74 13.18
CA ASN A 465 -15.36 -4.88 13.68
C ASN A 465 -14.45 -6.01 14.18
N SER A 466 -13.28 -6.16 13.54
CA SER A 466 -12.30 -7.18 13.90
C SER A 466 -11.47 -6.80 15.14
N TYR A 467 -11.22 -5.50 15.37
CA TYR A 467 -10.37 -5.01 16.44
C TYR A 467 -11.12 -3.99 17.30
N SER A 468 -11.31 -4.29 18.59
CA SER A 468 -11.88 -3.36 19.59
C SER A 468 -10.87 -2.28 19.98
N ASP A 469 -10.64 -1.36 19.04
CA ASP A 469 -9.71 -0.24 19.18
C ASP A 469 -10.47 1.09 19.18
N ASP A 470 -10.23 1.90 20.20
CA ASP A 470 -10.88 3.19 20.42
C ASP A 470 -10.50 4.19 19.31
N LEU A 471 -9.26 4.13 18.81
CA LEU A 471 -8.78 5.02 17.74
C LEU A 471 -9.41 4.66 16.39
N LEU A 472 -9.53 3.37 16.04
CA LEU A 472 -10.22 2.98 14.82
C LEU A 472 -11.70 3.34 14.88
N THR A 473 -12.32 3.19 16.06
CA THR A 473 -13.72 3.58 16.25
C THR A 473 -13.92 5.08 16.11
N PHE A 474 -13.00 5.88 16.67
CA PHE A 474 -12.97 7.33 16.52
C PHE A 474 -12.80 7.74 15.05
N VAL A 475 -11.79 7.21 14.36
CA VAL A 475 -11.53 7.53 12.94
C VAL A 475 -12.68 7.09 12.04
N TRP A 476 -13.26 5.91 12.29
CA TRP A 476 -14.42 5.45 11.54
C TRP A 476 -15.64 6.36 11.74
N LYS A 477 -15.93 6.78 12.98
CA LYS A 477 -17.00 7.76 13.26
C LYS A 477 -16.73 9.09 12.57
N MET A 478 -15.48 9.57 12.61
CA MET A 478 -15.06 10.80 11.91
C MET A 478 -15.34 10.70 10.40
N VAL A 479 -14.91 9.62 9.75
CA VAL A 479 -15.13 9.42 8.30
C VAL A 479 -16.62 9.25 7.98
N GLU A 480 -17.37 8.55 8.83
CA GLU A 480 -18.81 8.38 8.65
C GLU A 480 -19.57 9.72 8.74
N ASN A 481 -19.20 10.58 9.69
CA ASN A 481 -19.79 11.91 9.86
C ASN A 481 -19.54 12.80 8.63
N PHE A 482 -18.31 12.82 8.10
CA PHE A 482 -18.02 13.57 6.87
C PHE A 482 -18.74 13.02 5.64
N ARG A 483 -18.91 11.70 5.53
CA ARG A 483 -19.55 11.08 4.37
C ARG A 483 -21.08 11.22 4.36
N LYS A 484 -21.73 11.24 5.53
CA LYS A 484 -23.18 11.45 5.62
C LYS A 484 -23.58 12.89 5.29
N GLY A 485 -22.64 13.83 5.42
CA GLY A 485 -22.92 15.26 5.43
C GLY A 485 -23.80 15.63 6.64
N ILE A 486 -23.76 16.87 7.09
CA ILE A 486 -24.74 17.35 8.08
C ILE A 486 -26.09 17.45 7.38
N LYS A 487 -26.82 16.33 7.25
CA LYS A 487 -28.25 16.39 6.99
C LYS A 487 -28.91 16.92 8.25
N LYS A 488 -29.30 18.19 8.22
CA LYS A 488 -30.38 18.70 9.08
C LYS A 488 -31.64 17.90 8.76
N GLU A 489 -31.84 16.76 9.43
CA GLU A 489 -33.16 16.18 9.57
C GLU A 489 -33.78 16.79 10.83
N ASP A 490 -34.73 17.70 10.61
CA ASP A 490 -35.67 18.19 11.61
C ASP A 490 -36.51 17.02 12.13
N LYS A 491 -36.01 16.23 13.09
CA LYS A 491 -36.84 15.34 13.93
C LYS A 491 -36.31 15.26 15.36
N ASN A 492 -36.96 16.06 16.21
CA ASN A 492 -37.24 15.89 17.63
C ASN A 492 -36.39 14.86 18.42
N GLY A 493 -35.41 15.39 19.14
CA GLY A 493 -34.71 14.74 20.25
C GLY A 493 -33.73 15.75 20.85
N GLN A 494 -34.19 16.52 21.83
CA GLN A 494 -33.47 17.70 22.34
C GLN A 494 -32.18 17.34 23.11
N ASP A 495 -31.95 16.05 23.41
CA ASP A 495 -30.77 15.54 24.11
C ASP A 495 -29.69 14.94 23.17
N ASP A 496 -30.05 14.54 21.94
CA ASP A 496 -29.09 14.00 20.95
C ASP A 496 -28.38 15.10 20.14
N ILE A 497 -28.97 16.30 20.10
CA ILE A 497 -28.44 17.46 19.36
C ILE A 497 -27.19 18.06 20.05
N GLU A 498 -27.13 18.04 21.39
CA GLU A 498 -25.96 18.56 22.14
C GLU A 498 -24.71 17.67 21.99
N ILE A 499 -24.89 16.33 21.90
CA ILE A 499 -23.77 15.39 21.72
C ILE A 499 -23.25 15.42 20.28
N GLN A 500 -24.13 15.54 19.28
CA GLN A 500 -23.73 15.64 17.87
C GLN A 500 -23.08 16.99 17.50
N LEU A 501 -23.50 18.09 18.14
CA LEU A 501 -22.87 19.41 17.97
C LEU A 501 -21.48 19.50 18.64
N LEU A 502 -21.24 18.76 19.73
CA LEU A 502 -19.92 18.69 20.36
C LEU A 502 -18.91 17.87 19.54
N ASP A 503 -19.32 16.74 18.97
CA ASP A 503 -18.45 15.83 18.20
C ASP A 503 -18.08 16.39 16.81
N GLY A 504 -18.99 17.11 16.15
CA GLY A 504 -18.66 17.87 14.94
C GLY A 504 -17.63 18.98 15.21
N SER A 505 -17.62 19.53 16.43
CA SER A 505 -16.70 20.61 16.82
C SER A 505 -15.26 20.12 17.05
N LEU A 506 -15.06 18.90 17.57
CA LEU A 506 -13.73 18.35 17.89
C LEU A 506 -12.86 18.13 16.64
N ILE A 507 -13.47 17.65 15.55
CA ILE A 507 -12.77 17.41 14.29
C ILE A 507 -12.50 18.74 13.55
N THR A 508 -13.40 19.72 13.67
CA THR A 508 -13.18 21.07 13.12
C THR A 508 -12.08 21.86 13.84
N ARG A 509 -11.69 21.47 15.07
CA ARG A 509 -10.56 22.10 15.79
C ARG A 509 -9.20 21.76 15.17
N HIS A 510 -9.07 20.61 14.49
CA HIS A 510 -7.82 20.15 13.90
C HIS A 510 -7.96 19.71 12.42
N PRO A 511 -8.27 20.66 11.50
CA PRO A 511 -8.54 20.33 10.09
C PRO A 511 -7.36 19.69 9.36
N LEU A 512 -6.13 20.06 9.73
CA LEU A 512 -4.91 19.50 9.14
C LEU A 512 -4.73 18.01 9.43
N GLN A 513 -5.11 17.57 10.64
CA GLN A 513 -5.01 16.15 11.01
C GLN A 513 -6.08 15.32 10.31
N ALA A 514 -7.29 15.88 10.09
CA ALA A 514 -8.31 15.25 9.26
C ALA A 514 -7.82 15.07 7.80
N LEU A 515 -7.22 16.10 7.20
CA LEU A 515 -6.63 15.97 5.85
C LEU A 515 -5.49 14.94 5.82
N PHE A 516 -4.66 14.89 6.86
CA PHE A 516 -3.59 13.91 6.96
C PHE A 516 -4.13 12.48 7.02
N ILE A 517 -5.16 12.23 7.85
CA ILE A 517 -5.84 10.93 7.93
C ILE A 517 -6.44 10.56 6.56
N TRP A 518 -7.07 11.51 5.86
CA TRP A 518 -7.60 11.28 4.50
C TRP A 518 -6.53 10.78 3.52
N ALA A 519 -5.34 11.37 3.54
CA ALA A 519 -4.22 10.98 2.67
C ALA A 519 -3.66 9.60 3.04
N ILE A 520 -3.51 9.31 4.34
CA ILE A 520 -3.02 8.02 4.85
C ILE A 520 -3.96 6.87 4.50
N LEU A 521 -5.26 7.03 4.76
CA LEU A 521 -6.26 5.98 4.52
C LEU A 521 -6.28 5.54 3.05
N GLN A 522 -5.97 6.46 2.13
CA GLN A 522 -5.91 6.19 0.68
C GLN A 522 -4.52 5.77 0.19
N ASN A 523 -3.55 5.57 1.08
CA ASN A 523 -2.18 5.17 0.75
C ASN A 523 -1.42 6.17 -0.16
N LYS A 524 -1.73 7.47 -0.06
CA LYS A 524 -1.05 8.52 -0.84
C LYS A 524 0.27 8.95 -0.17
N LYS A 525 1.35 8.20 -0.44
CA LYS A 525 2.67 8.36 0.22
C LYS A 525 3.20 9.80 0.17
N GLU A 526 3.59 10.30 -1.00
CA GLU A 526 4.20 11.63 -1.14
C GLU A 526 3.28 12.78 -0.68
N LEU A 527 1.97 12.66 -0.91
CA LEU A 527 1.02 13.68 -0.46
C LEU A 527 0.92 13.72 1.07
N SER A 528 0.84 12.54 1.71
CA SER A 528 0.77 12.44 3.16
C SER A 528 2.00 13.05 3.84
N THR A 529 3.19 12.94 3.22
CA THR A 529 4.42 13.51 3.77
C THR A 529 4.43 15.03 3.71
N VAL A 530 3.96 15.64 2.60
CA VAL A 530 3.85 17.11 2.47
C VAL A 530 2.84 17.66 3.48
N ILE A 531 1.72 16.96 3.69
CA ILE A 531 0.73 17.36 4.69
C ILE A 531 1.30 17.23 6.11
N TRP A 532 2.03 16.15 6.40
CA TRP A 532 2.64 15.88 7.70
C TRP A 532 3.60 17.00 8.15
N GLU A 533 4.42 17.51 7.23
CA GLU A 533 5.34 18.65 7.48
C GLU A 533 4.62 19.90 8.01
N GLN A 534 3.33 20.06 7.67
CA GLN A 534 2.50 21.20 8.08
C GLN A 534 1.66 20.93 9.33
N THR A 535 1.61 19.69 9.82
CA THR A 535 0.81 19.32 10.99
C THR A 535 1.42 19.84 12.29
N ARG A 536 0.57 20.11 13.30
CA ARG A 536 1.02 20.33 14.68
C ARG A 536 1.08 18.99 15.41
N GLY A 537 2.13 18.76 16.19
CA GLY A 537 2.34 17.50 16.90
C GLY A 537 2.78 16.36 15.97
N CYS A 538 3.85 16.59 15.20
CA CYS A 538 4.30 15.68 14.14
C CYS A 538 4.68 14.28 14.66
N THR A 539 5.24 14.16 15.88
CA THR A 539 5.54 12.87 16.51
C THR A 539 4.27 12.04 16.71
N LEU A 540 3.25 12.63 17.34
CA LEU A 540 1.96 11.96 17.59
C LEU A 540 1.26 11.61 16.27
N ALA A 541 1.28 12.51 15.29
CA ALA A 541 0.68 12.26 13.99
C ALA A 541 1.36 11.08 13.27
N ALA A 542 2.70 11.00 13.31
CA ALA A 542 3.44 9.90 12.71
C ALA A 542 3.14 8.55 13.38
N LEU A 543 3.05 8.50 14.71
CA LEU A 543 2.69 7.29 15.45
C LEU A 543 1.23 6.88 15.19
N GLY A 544 0.31 7.86 15.14
CA GLY A 544 -1.08 7.63 14.74
C GLY A 544 -1.20 7.07 13.32
N ALA A 545 -0.38 7.58 12.38
CA ALA A 545 -0.28 7.06 11.02
C ALA A 545 0.24 5.62 10.98
N SER A 546 1.32 5.32 11.73
CA SER A 546 1.87 3.96 11.86
C SER A 546 0.80 2.99 12.35
N LYS A 547 0.07 3.34 13.42
CA LYS A 547 -1.01 2.53 13.97
C LYS A 547 -2.11 2.24 12.94
N LEU A 548 -2.61 3.29 12.27
CA LEU A 548 -3.67 3.15 11.28
C LEU A 548 -3.23 2.27 10.10
N LEU A 549 -2.04 2.52 9.55
CA LEU A 549 -1.52 1.76 8.42
C LEU A 549 -1.28 0.27 8.77
N LYS A 550 -0.67 -0.03 9.93
CA LYS A 550 -0.48 -1.40 10.42
C LYS A 550 -1.82 -2.11 10.67
N SER A 551 -2.84 -1.39 11.15
CA SER A 551 -4.19 -1.97 11.33
C SER A 551 -4.88 -2.27 10.01
N LEU A 552 -4.73 -1.40 9.00
CA LEU A 552 -5.32 -1.57 7.68
C LEU A 552 -4.60 -2.64 6.85
N ALA A 553 -3.27 -2.76 6.97
CA ALA A 553 -2.48 -3.78 6.31
C ALA A 553 -2.97 -5.20 6.65
N LYS A 554 -3.35 -5.44 7.91
CA LYS A 554 -3.88 -6.74 8.38
C LYS A 554 -5.23 -7.14 7.76
N VAL A 555 -5.99 -6.17 7.27
CA VAL A 555 -7.35 -6.37 6.73
C VAL A 555 -7.35 -6.43 5.20
N LYS A 556 -6.28 -5.95 4.55
CA LYS A 556 -6.16 -6.01 3.09
C LYS A 556 -5.97 -7.45 2.62
N ASN A 557 -6.78 -7.85 1.64
CA ASN A 557 -6.65 -9.18 1.00
C ASN A 557 -5.46 -9.27 0.05
N ASP A 558 -5.03 -8.14 -0.53
CA ASP A 558 -3.89 -8.09 -1.45
C ASP A 558 -2.58 -7.93 -0.67
N ILE A 559 -1.69 -8.91 -0.83
CA ILE A 559 -0.40 -9.01 -0.14
C ILE A 559 0.50 -7.83 -0.53
N ASN A 560 0.47 -7.40 -1.79
CA ASN A 560 1.32 -6.30 -2.26
C ASN A 560 0.86 -4.98 -1.64
N ALA A 561 -0.44 -4.70 -1.69
CA ALA A 561 -1.01 -3.49 -1.10
C ALA A 561 -0.93 -3.47 0.44
N ALA A 562 -0.92 -4.65 1.09
CA ALA A 562 -0.65 -4.78 2.52
C ALA A 562 0.82 -4.45 2.84
N GLY A 563 1.75 -5.00 2.05
CA GLY A 563 3.19 -4.75 2.18
C GLY A 563 3.54 -3.27 2.00
N GLU A 564 2.99 -2.59 0.99
CA GLU A 564 3.20 -1.15 0.77
C GLU A 564 2.74 -0.29 1.96
N SER A 565 1.60 -0.64 2.57
CA SER A 565 1.11 0.08 3.76
C SER A 565 1.95 -0.20 5.01
N GLU A 566 2.47 -1.41 5.16
CA GLU A 566 3.39 -1.73 6.26
C GLU A 566 4.74 -1.02 6.10
N GLU A 567 5.27 -0.93 4.88
CA GLU A 567 6.47 -0.15 4.57
C GLU A 567 6.26 1.34 4.89
N LEU A 568 5.13 1.92 4.47
CA LEU A 568 4.79 3.30 4.79
C LEU A 568 4.63 3.52 6.31
N ALA A 569 4.07 2.55 7.03
CA ALA A 569 3.96 2.62 8.49
C ALA A 569 5.34 2.67 9.17
N ASN A 570 6.26 1.80 8.74
CA ASN A 570 7.62 1.75 9.27
C ASN A 570 8.42 3.02 8.92
N GLU A 571 8.16 3.64 7.77
CA GLU A 571 8.75 4.94 7.43
C GLU A 571 8.25 6.05 8.38
N TYR A 572 6.97 6.08 8.72
CA TYR A 572 6.44 7.01 9.72
C TYR A 572 6.97 6.74 11.14
N GLU A 573 7.14 5.47 11.53
CA GLU A 573 7.80 5.10 12.78
C GLU A 573 9.24 5.66 12.83
N THR A 574 9.99 5.51 11.74
CA THR A 574 11.37 6.02 11.62
C THR A 574 11.41 7.54 11.74
N ARG A 575 10.51 8.25 11.05
CA ARG A 575 10.39 9.72 11.15
C ARG A 575 10.04 10.19 12.56
N ALA A 576 9.19 9.45 13.28
CA ALA A 576 8.85 9.76 14.67
C ALA A 576 10.07 9.61 15.59
N VAL A 577 10.89 8.57 15.37
CA VAL A 577 12.14 8.34 16.12
C VAL A 577 13.13 9.47 15.88
N GLU A 578 13.37 9.85 14.62
CA GLU A 578 14.30 10.92 14.26
C GLU A 578 13.89 12.25 14.90
N LEU A 579 12.61 12.63 14.76
CA LEU A 579 12.10 13.87 15.32
C LEU A 579 12.18 13.90 16.85
N PHE A 580 11.81 12.80 17.52
CA PHE A 580 11.92 12.73 18.98
C PHE A 580 13.39 12.77 19.43
N THR A 581 14.32 12.22 18.65
CA THR A 581 15.75 12.26 18.97
C THR A 581 16.24 13.70 18.99
N GLU A 582 15.80 14.51 18.03
CA GLU A 582 16.14 15.92 17.95
C GLU A 582 15.46 16.76 19.04
N CYS A 583 14.19 16.45 19.39
CA CYS A 583 13.54 17.08 20.53
C CYS A 583 14.27 16.77 21.85
N TYR A 584 14.67 15.51 22.03
CA TYR A 584 15.36 15.06 23.24
C TYR A 584 16.79 15.60 23.35
N SER A 585 17.51 15.77 22.23
CA SER A 585 18.84 16.39 22.23
C SER A 585 18.79 17.89 22.59
N SER A 586 17.67 18.55 22.28
CA SER A 586 17.45 19.96 22.57
C SER A 586 17.06 20.22 24.04
N ASP A 587 16.04 19.51 24.53
CA ASP A 587 15.55 19.62 25.92
C ASP A 587 14.95 18.29 26.39
N GLU A 588 15.62 17.64 27.35
CA GLU A 588 15.19 16.35 27.88
C GLU A 588 13.85 16.43 28.63
N ASP A 589 13.60 17.50 29.39
CA ASP A 589 12.44 17.59 30.27
C ASP A 589 11.17 17.93 29.47
N LEU A 590 11.28 18.81 28.46
CA LEU A 590 10.17 19.08 27.54
C LEU A 590 9.86 17.87 26.64
N ALA A 591 10.88 17.14 26.19
CA ALA A 591 10.69 15.92 25.40
C ALA A 591 9.96 14.82 26.19
N GLU A 592 10.19 14.73 27.51
CA GLU A 592 9.44 13.80 28.37
C GLU A 592 7.97 14.20 28.52
N GLN A 593 7.67 15.49 28.63
CA GLN A 593 6.28 15.97 28.64
C GLN A 593 5.55 15.66 27.33
N LEU A 594 6.27 15.70 26.19
CA LEU A 594 5.73 15.33 24.88
C LEU A 594 5.26 13.87 24.83
N LEU A 595 5.89 12.95 25.56
CA LEU A 595 5.47 11.53 25.58
C LEU A 595 4.11 11.33 26.25
N ILE A 596 3.82 12.14 27.26
CA ILE A 596 2.57 12.09 28.05
C ILE A 596 1.48 12.97 27.42
N TYR A 597 1.87 13.90 26.55
CA TYR A 597 0.93 14.77 25.85
C TYR A 597 -0.12 13.98 25.08
N SER A 598 -1.39 14.26 25.36
CA SER A 598 -2.55 13.70 24.68
C SER A 598 -3.17 14.71 23.72
N CYS A 599 -3.69 14.22 22.60
CA CYS A 599 -4.39 15.05 21.62
C CYS A 599 -5.79 14.52 21.35
N GLU A 600 -6.80 15.41 21.44
CA GLU A 600 -8.21 15.08 21.18
C GLU A 600 -8.43 14.50 19.78
N ALA A 601 -7.66 14.94 18.78
CA ALA A 601 -7.80 14.48 17.39
C ALA A 601 -7.37 13.03 17.14
N TRP A 602 -6.68 12.41 18.09
CA TRP A 602 -6.28 11.00 18.03
C TRP A 602 -6.98 10.17 19.13
N GLY A 603 -8.18 10.59 19.54
CA GLY A 603 -8.98 9.90 20.55
C GLY A 603 -8.55 10.18 22.00
N GLY A 604 -7.71 11.18 22.24
CA GLY A 604 -7.20 11.51 23.57
C GLY A 604 -6.03 10.62 24.03
N ASN A 605 -5.50 9.77 23.15
CA ASN A 605 -4.35 8.92 23.46
C ASN A 605 -3.05 9.73 23.52
N SER A 606 -2.14 9.32 24.40
CA SER A 606 -0.77 9.86 24.48
C SER A 606 0.14 9.28 23.40
N CYS A 607 1.28 9.94 23.13
CA CYS A 607 2.29 9.42 22.19
C CYS A 607 2.76 8.01 22.59
N LEU A 608 2.96 7.78 23.89
CA LEU A 608 3.44 6.49 24.39
C LEU A 608 2.40 5.38 24.23
N GLU A 609 1.13 5.66 24.50
CA GLU A 609 0.04 4.70 24.30
C GLU A 609 -0.11 4.32 22.82
N LEU A 610 -0.09 5.30 21.91
CA LEU A 610 -0.20 5.02 20.47
C LEU A 610 0.95 4.16 19.95
N ALA A 611 2.18 4.45 20.35
CA ALA A 611 3.36 3.67 19.96
C ALA A 611 3.25 2.21 20.45
N VAL A 612 2.74 2.00 21.66
CA VAL A 612 2.58 0.67 22.25
C VAL A 612 1.45 -0.10 21.57
N GLU A 613 0.31 0.54 21.30
CA GLU A 613 -0.82 -0.06 20.59
C GLU A 613 -0.46 -0.41 19.14
N ALA A 614 0.35 0.42 18.47
CA ALA A 614 0.89 0.17 17.13
C ALA A 614 1.96 -0.93 17.09
N LYS A 615 2.53 -1.30 18.24
CA LYS A 615 3.72 -2.17 18.38
C LYS A 615 4.96 -1.58 17.69
N ASP A 616 5.16 -0.27 17.84
CA ASP A 616 6.33 0.47 17.32
C ASP A 616 7.56 0.21 18.19
N GLN A 617 8.28 -0.87 17.89
CA GLN A 617 9.43 -1.32 18.71
C GLN A 617 10.62 -0.35 18.63
N GLN A 618 10.84 0.30 17.48
CA GLN A 618 11.97 1.20 17.29
C GLN A 618 11.79 2.48 18.10
N PHE A 619 10.57 3.03 18.10
CA PHE A 619 10.22 4.22 18.90
C PHE A 619 10.39 3.96 20.40
N ILE A 620 9.85 2.86 20.91
CA ILE A 620 9.97 2.53 22.34
C ILE A 620 11.42 2.20 22.73
N ALA A 621 12.22 1.64 21.81
CA ALA A 621 13.62 1.32 22.07
C ALA A 621 14.55 2.55 22.14
N GLN A 622 14.05 3.72 21.77
CA GLN A 622 14.81 4.97 21.76
C GLN A 622 15.35 5.34 23.16
N PRO A 623 16.59 5.85 23.27
CA PRO A 623 17.21 6.17 24.56
C PRO A 623 16.40 7.14 25.43
N GLY A 624 15.78 8.17 24.85
CA GLY A 624 14.98 9.15 25.59
C GLY A 624 13.73 8.52 26.23
N VAL A 625 12.98 7.72 25.47
CA VAL A 625 11.85 6.94 26.00
C VAL A 625 12.31 5.97 27.08
N GLN A 626 13.44 5.28 26.89
CA GLN A 626 13.99 4.37 27.90
C GLN A 626 14.48 5.10 29.17
N ASN A 627 14.96 6.34 29.05
CA ASN A 627 15.29 7.18 30.20
C ASN A 627 14.01 7.53 30.97
N PHE A 628 12.98 8.01 30.27
CA PHE A 628 11.67 8.28 30.85
C PHE A 628 11.10 7.05 31.60
N LEU A 629 11.08 5.87 30.97
CA LEU A 629 10.65 4.63 31.61
C LEU A 629 11.52 4.25 32.81
N SER A 630 12.83 4.55 32.77
CA SER A 630 13.71 4.35 33.91
C SER A 630 13.42 5.33 35.06
N LYS A 631 13.10 6.60 34.75
CA LYS A 631 12.64 7.59 35.74
C LYS A 631 11.36 7.09 36.41
N GLN A 632 10.41 6.57 35.64
CA GLN A 632 9.18 6.00 36.17
C GLN A 632 9.41 4.75 37.04
N TRP A 633 10.31 3.85 36.63
CA TRP A 633 10.62 2.60 37.34
C TRP A 633 11.26 2.82 38.72
N TYR A 634 12.20 3.76 38.84
CA TYR A 634 12.84 4.09 40.11
C TYR A 634 12.05 5.12 40.93
N GLY A 635 11.08 5.82 40.32
CA GLY A 635 10.30 6.86 40.95
C GLY A 635 11.17 8.03 41.41
N GLU A 636 11.10 8.36 42.70
CA GLU A 636 11.86 9.48 43.28
C GLU A 636 13.32 9.10 43.66
N ILE A 637 13.69 7.82 43.53
CA ILE A 637 15.05 7.34 43.79
C ILE A 637 15.97 7.75 42.64
N SER A 638 17.19 8.22 42.94
CA SER A 638 18.16 8.56 41.90
C SER A 638 18.65 7.31 41.15
N ARG A 639 18.77 7.43 39.82
CA ARG A 639 19.24 6.37 38.90
C ARG A 639 20.67 5.91 39.19
N ASP A 640 21.49 6.76 39.81
CA ASP A 640 22.90 6.44 40.12
C ASP A 640 23.04 5.44 41.27
N THR A 641 21.95 5.15 41.99
CA THR A 641 21.96 4.20 43.09
C THR A 641 22.04 2.77 42.57
N LYS A 642 23.10 2.05 42.95
CA LYS A 642 23.28 0.64 42.56
C LYS A 642 22.16 -0.23 43.17
N ASN A 643 21.58 -1.13 42.38
CA ASN A 643 20.45 -1.99 42.81
C ASN A 643 20.69 -2.74 44.13
N TRP A 644 21.92 -3.21 44.40
CA TRP A 644 22.23 -3.91 45.66
C TRP A 644 22.07 -3.02 46.90
N LYS A 645 22.26 -1.69 46.77
CA LYS A 645 22.05 -0.74 47.86
C LYS A 645 20.56 -0.64 48.22
N ILE A 646 19.69 -0.64 47.20
CA ILE A 646 18.24 -0.61 47.38
C ILE A 646 17.77 -1.89 48.08
N ILE A 647 18.26 -3.06 47.64
CA ILE A 647 17.95 -4.34 48.26
C ILE A 647 18.46 -4.40 49.71
N LEU A 648 19.65 -3.88 50.00
CA LEU A 648 20.17 -3.83 51.37
C LEU A 648 19.30 -2.94 52.28
N CYS A 649 18.86 -1.77 51.79
CA CYS A 649 17.95 -0.88 52.52
C CYS A 649 16.55 -1.48 52.70
N LEU A 650 16.14 -2.41 51.84
CA LEU A 650 14.89 -3.14 51.95
C LEU A 650 14.90 -4.09 53.17
N PHE A 651 16.04 -4.72 53.47
CA PHE A 651 16.20 -5.53 54.69
C PHE A 651 16.54 -4.70 55.94
N LEU A 652 17.18 -3.55 55.76
CA LEU A 652 17.65 -2.67 56.85
C LEU A 652 17.09 -1.25 56.69
N PHE A 653 15.82 -1.06 57.05
CA PHE A 653 15.10 0.21 56.94
C PHE A 653 15.81 1.44 57.58
N PRO A 654 16.54 1.33 58.71
CA PRO A 654 17.24 2.49 59.28
C PRO A 654 18.29 3.12 58.36
N LEU A 655 18.84 2.36 57.40
CA LEU A 655 19.87 2.86 56.46
C LEU A 655 19.34 3.93 55.49
N ILE A 656 18.02 3.98 55.28
CA ILE A 656 17.37 5.02 54.45
C ILE A 656 17.54 6.40 55.10
N GLY A 657 17.32 6.48 56.41
CA GLY A 657 17.50 7.72 57.18
C GLY A 657 18.96 8.18 57.28
N CYS A 658 19.91 7.25 57.17
CA CYS A 658 21.35 7.53 57.18
C CYS A 658 21.91 8.09 55.85
N GLY A 659 21.06 8.27 54.83
CA GLY A 659 21.48 8.85 53.53
C GLY A 659 22.23 7.88 52.62
N PHE A 660 22.07 6.56 52.82
CA PHE A 660 22.70 5.54 51.98
C PHE A 660 22.17 5.54 50.52
N ILE A 661 20.97 6.10 50.31
CA ILE A 661 20.28 6.25 49.02
C ILE A 661 20.16 7.74 48.68
N SER A 662 20.41 8.07 47.42
CA SER A 662 20.20 9.42 46.88
C SER A 662 18.80 9.53 46.25
N PHE A 663 18.07 10.59 46.58
CA PHE A 663 16.75 10.89 46.04
C PHE A 663 16.83 12.10 45.10
N ARG A 664 15.99 12.11 44.06
CA ARG A 664 15.97 13.17 43.04
C ARG A 664 15.44 14.49 43.61
N LYS A 665 14.37 14.44 44.40
CA LYS A 665 13.81 15.61 45.09
C LYS A 665 14.39 15.75 46.50
N LYS A 666 14.69 16.99 46.90
CA LYS A 666 15.03 17.32 48.29
C LYS A 666 13.76 17.85 48.98
N PRO A 667 13.37 17.29 50.15
CA PRO A 667 12.17 17.76 50.84
C PRO A 667 12.36 19.20 51.33
N ILE A 668 11.34 20.03 51.11
CA ILE A 668 11.35 21.47 51.41
C ILE A 668 11.26 21.72 52.93
N GLU A 669 10.58 20.84 53.69
CA GLU A 669 10.45 20.92 55.16
C GLU A 669 11.39 19.96 55.90
N ARG A 670 12.10 20.46 56.93
CA ARG A 670 13.08 19.69 57.72
C ARG A 670 12.44 18.71 58.73
N SER A 671 11.24 18.99 59.26
CA SER A 671 10.61 18.21 60.34
C SER A 671 10.02 16.87 59.89
N LYS A 672 9.62 16.73 58.62
CA LYS A 672 9.03 15.52 58.02
C LYS A 672 9.97 14.79 57.06
N LYS A 673 11.25 15.19 57.02
CA LYS A 673 12.25 14.71 56.06
C LYS A 673 12.38 13.18 56.02
N LEU A 674 12.41 12.52 57.17
CA LEU A 674 12.51 11.05 57.26
C LEU A 674 11.25 10.36 56.74
N VAL A 675 10.07 10.85 57.11
CA VAL A 675 8.78 10.32 56.65
C VAL A 675 8.67 10.37 55.13
N PHE A 676 9.04 11.50 54.52
CA PHE A 676 9.02 11.62 53.05
C PHE A 676 10.01 10.67 52.38
N TYR A 677 11.22 10.46 52.93
CA TYR A 677 12.15 9.49 52.38
C TYR A 677 11.65 8.05 52.47
N TYR A 678 11.03 7.67 53.59
CA TYR A 678 10.39 6.36 53.72
C TYR A 678 9.23 6.20 52.74
N ALA A 679 8.33 7.19 52.66
CA ALA A 679 7.21 7.19 51.72
C ALA A 679 7.71 7.05 50.28
N TRP A 680 8.64 7.91 49.84
CA TRP A 680 9.19 7.86 48.48
C TRP A 680 9.89 6.55 48.15
N PHE A 681 10.57 5.94 49.12
CA PHE A 681 11.20 4.64 48.95
C PHE A 681 10.17 3.53 48.72
N PHE A 682 9.16 3.42 49.58
CA PHE A 682 8.14 2.37 49.46
C PHE A 682 7.16 2.60 48.31
N THR A 683 6.97 3.84 47.85
CA THR A 683 6.17 4.13 46.65
C THR A 683 6.89 3.83 45.33
N SER A 684 8.20 3.53 45.36
CA SER A 684 8.98 3.25 44.15
C SER A 684 8.60 1.88 43.54
N PRO A 685 8.24 1.81 42.25
CA PRO A 685 7.85 0.54 41.60
C PRO A 685 8.92 -0.55 41.70
N PHE A 686 10.21 -0.19 41.60
CA PHE A 686 11.30 -1.16 41.75
C PHE A 686 11.36 -1.79 43.15
N VAL A 687 11.04 -1.03 44.20
CA VAL A 687 10.99 -1.53 45.59
C VAL A 687 9.79 -2.47 45.76
N VAL A 688 8.62 -2.09 45.22
CA VAL A 688 7.42 -2.93 45.21
C VAL A 688 7.67 -4.26 44.49
N PHE A 689 8.33 -4.21 43.33
CA PHE A 689 8.77 -5.39 42.59
C PHE A 689 9.70 -6.26 43.45
N SER A 690 10.79 -5.69 43.97
CA SER A 690 11.79 -6.43 44.74
C SER A 690 11.19 -7.12 45.97
N TRP A 691 10.29 -6.43 46.67
CA TRP A 691 9.58 -6.99 47.81
C TRP A 691 8.64 -8.13 47.38
N THR A 692 7.90 -7.96 46.29
CA THR A 692 7.01 -9.01 45.76
C THR A 692 7.79 -10.28 45.42
N VAL A 693 8.95 -10.16 44.78
CA VAL A 693 9.81 -11.31 44.44
C VAL A 693 10.31 -12.04 45.68
N ILE A 694 10.80 -11.30 46.69
CA ILE A 694 11.32 -11.90 47.93
C ILE A 694 10.21 -12.68 48.65
N PHE A 695 9.03 -12.08 48.78
CA PHE A 695 7.90 -12.74 49.46
C PHE A 695 7.34 -13.91 48.68
N TYR A 696 7.40 -13.86 47.34
CA TYR A 696 7.00 -14.99 46.51
C TYR A 696 7.97 -16.18 46.63
N ILE A 697 9.29 -15.93 46.68
CA ILE A 697 10.28 -16.98 46.95
C ILE A 697 10.08 -17.57 48.36
N ALA A 698 9.81 -16.73 49.36
CA ALA A 698 9.51 -17.19 50.71
C ALA A 698 8.24 -18.06 50.76
N PHE A 699 7.19 -17.68 50.01
CA PHE A 699 5.98 -18.48 49.83
C PHE A 699 6.28 -19.86 49.23
N LEU A 700 7.09 -19.94 48.17
CA LEU A 700 7.46 -21.22 47.55
C LEU A 700 8.26 -22.11 48.51
N LEU A 701 9.20 -21.54 49.26
CA LEU A 701 9.96 -22.28 50.27
C LEU A 701 9.06 -22.80 51.39
N LEU A 702 8.11 -21.98 51.85
CA LEU A 702 7.11 -22.40 52.84
C LEU A 702 6.21 -23.50 52.30
N PHE A 703 5.74 -23.37 51.05
CA PHE A 703 4.88 -24.38 50.42
C PHE A 703 5.62 -25.72 50.23
N ALA A 704 6.89 -25.67 49.80
CA ALA A 704 7.74 -26.86 49.70
C ALA A 704 7.98 -27.51 51.07
N TYR A 705 8.19 -26.70 52.12
CA TYR A 705 8.36 -27.21 53.48
C TYR A 705 7.12 -27.95 53.97
N VAL A 706 5.93 -27.36 53.80
CA VAL A 706 4.65 -28.01 54.18
C VAL A 706 4.44 -29.31 53.39
N LEU A 707 4.70 -29.32 52.09
CA LEU A 707 4.49 -30.50 51.22
C LEU A 707 5.44 -31.68 51.53
N LEU A 708 6.70 -31.39 51.87
CA LEU A 708 7.74 -32.40 52.06
C LEU A 708 7.88 -32.85 53.52
N MET A 709 7.80 -31.92 54.47
CA MET A 709 8.09 -32.21 55.89
C MET A 709 6.84 -32.31 56.76
N ASP A 710 5.82 -31.49 56.53
CA ASP A 710 4.70 -31.30 57.47
C ASP A 710 3.31 -31.56 56.86
N PHE A 711 3.20 -32.57 56.00
CA PHE A 711 1.93 -32.97 55.38
C PHE A 711 1.22 -34.05 56.22
N GLN A 712 0.58 -33.62 57.32
CA GLN A 712 -0.09 -34.51 58.29
C GLN A 712 -1.55 -34.82 57.91
N LYS A 713 -2.29 -35.61 58.70
CA LYS A 713 -3.70 -35.90 58.40
C LYS A 713 -4.61 -34.71 58.73
N GLU A 714 -4.33 -34.00 59.81
CA GLU A 714 -4.97 -32.72 60.19
C GLU A 714 -4.17 -31.52 59.68
N PRO A 715 -4.82 -30.40 59.31
CA PRO A 715 -4.12 -29.24 58.79
C PRO A 715 -3.31 -28.54 59.89
N THR A 716 -2.00 -28.36 59.64
CA THR A 716 -1.13 -27.64 60.57
C THR A 716 -1.27 -26.12 60.39
N MET A 717 -0.81 -25.35 61.38
CA MET A 717 -0.86 -23.88 61.31
C MET A 717 -0.08 -23.33 60.11
N LEU A 718 1.01 -24.00 59.70
CA LEU A 718 1.79 -23.62 58.52
C LEU A 718 1.03 -23.91 57.22
N GLU A 719 0.31 -25.04 57.13
CA GLU A 719 -0.58 -25.35 56.01
C GLU A 719 -1.69 -24.29 55.87
N LEU A 720 -2.29 -23.86 56.99
CA LEU A 720 -3.31 -22.81 56.99
C LEU A 720 -2.76 -21.45 56.53
N ILE A 721 -1.52 -21.11 56.90
CA ILE A 721 -0.86 -19.89 56.39
C ILE A 721 -0.71 -19.95 54.86
N VAL A 722 -0.31 -21.11 54.29
CA VAL A 722 -0.22 -21.29 52.83
C VAL A 722 -1.60 -21.10 52.18
N TYR A 723 -2.67 -21.61 52.78
CA TYR A 723 -4.03 -21.43 52.26
C TYR A 723 -4.45 -19.97 52.23
N VAL A 724 -4.16 -19.22 53.29
CA VAL A 724 -4.43 -17.78 53.36
C VAL A 724 -3.62 -17.02 52.30
N LEU A 725 -2.34 -17.37 52.11
CA LEU A 725 -1.52 -16.74 51.08
C LEU A 725 -2.10 -16.99 49.68
N VAL A 726 -2.41 -18.23 49.31
CA VAL A 726 -3.00 -18.50 47.98
C VAL A 726 -4.37 -17.84 47.81
N PHE A 727 -5.16 -17.71 48.88
CA PHE A 727 -6.41 -16.94 48.84
C PHE A 727 -6.17 -15.45 48.53
N ILE A 728 -5.06 -14.86 49.01
CA ILE A 728 -4.69 -13.49 48.65
C ILE A 728 -4.29 -13.40 47.17
N LEU A 729 -3.61 -14.41 46.60
CA LEU A 729 -3.30 -14.44 45.15
C LEU A 729 -4.59 -14.47 44.35
N LEU A 730 -5.55 -15.32 44.75
CA LEU A 730 -6.87 -15.38 44.13
C LEU A 730 -7.56 -14.00 44.14
N CYS A 731 -7.48 -13.26 45.25
CA CYS A 731 -8.07 -11.91 45.32
C CYS A 731 -7.41 -10.92 44.35
N ASP A 732 -6.08 -10.96 44.19
CA ASP A 732 -5.38 -10.08 43.24
C ASP A 732 -5.69 -10.47 41.79
N GLU A 733 -5.74 -11.76 41.46
CA GLU A 733 -6.13 -12.22 40.12
C GLU A 733 -7.58 -11.88 39.78
N VAL A 734 -8.52 -11.99 40.73
CA VAL A 734 -9.92 -11.55 40.53
C VAL A 734 -9.99 -10.05 40.28
N ARG A 735 -9.18 -9.24 40.97
CA ARG A 735 -9.09 -7.79 40.72
C ARG A 735 -8.55 -7.50 39.32
N GLN A 736 -7.48 -8.18 38.89
CA GLN A 736 -6.92 -8.02 37.55
C GLN A 736 -7.91 -8.43 36.47
N TRP A 737 -8.64 -9.54 36.68
CA TRP A 737 -9.69 -9.97 35.78
C TRP A 737 -10.82 -8.93 35.66
N TYR A 738 -11.24 -8.31 36.77
CA TYR A 738 -12.24 -7.23 36.76
C TYR A 738 -11.77 -5.98 36.01
N MET A 739 -10.48 -5.63 36.11
CA MET A 739 -9.93 -4.43 35.43
C MET A 739 -9.68 -4.67 33.93
N ASN A 740 -9.19 -5.86 33.55
CA ASN A 740 -8.74 -6.15 32.18
C ASN A 740 -9.81 -6.84 31.33
N GLY A 741 -10.88 -7.36 31.93
CA GLY A 741 -11.98 -8.03 31.25
C GLY A 741 -11.52 -9.23 30.40
N SER A 742 -11.97 -9.32 29.15
CA SER A 742 -11.62 -10.42 28.25
C SER A 742 -10.15 -10.46 27.83
N LYS A 743 -9.43 -9.32 27.89
CA LYS A 743 -8.00 -9.26 27.54
C LYS A 743 -7.13 -10.01 28.57
N TYR A 744 -7.66 -10.30 29.75
CA TYR A 744 -6.93 -11.05 30.79
C TYR A 744 -6.54 -12.47 30.32
N PHE A 745 -7.45 -13.18 29.65
CA PHE A 745 -7.23 -14.57 29.23
C PHE A 745 -6.37 -14.74 27.97
N SER A 746 -6.02 -13.65 27.27
CA SER A 746 -5.09 -13.75 26.13
C SER A 746 -3.64 -13.93 26.56
N ASP A 747 -3.28 -13.55 27.79
CA ASP A 747 -1.93 -13.69 28.31
C ASP A 747 -1.71 -15.09 28.87
N LEU A 748 -0.73 -15.81 28.32
CA LEU A 748 -0.37 -17.17 28.74
C LEU A 748 -0.04 -17.26 30.24
N TRP A 749 0.58 -16.22 30.79
CA TRP A 749 0.97 -16.17 32.20
C TRP A 749 -0.24 -16.10 33.14
N ASN A 750 -1.25 -15.31 32.79
CA ASN A 750 -2.49 -15.21 33.55
C ASN A 750 -3.28 -16.54 33.49
N VAL A 751 -3.27 -17.20 32.33
CA VAL A 751 -3.84 -18.55 32.19
C VAL A 751 -3.13 -19.53 33.12
N MET A 752 -1.80 -19.50 33.21
CA MET A 752 -1.04 -20.34 34.15
C MET A 752 -1.39 -20.05 35.63
N ASP A 753 -1.60 -18.79 36.00
CA ASP A 753 -1.99 -18.43 37.38
C ASP A 753 -3.40 -18.93 37.71
N THR A 754 -4.36 -18.77 36.79
CA THR A 754 -5.72 -19.31 36.98
C THR A 754 -5.73 -20.84 37.07
N LEU A 755 -4.89 -21.51 36.27
CA LEU A 755 -4.72 -22.96 36.34
C LEU A 755 -4.12 -23.39 37.69
N GLY A 756 -3.08 -22.71 38.19
CA GLY A 756 -2.50 -22.99 39.50
C GLY A 756 -3.53 -22.84 40.63
N ILE A 757 -4.26 -21.73 40.65
CA ILE A 757 -5.31 -21.52 41.66
C ILE A 757 -6.41 -22.59 41.57
N PHE A 758 -6.80 -23.01 40.36
CA PHE A 758 -7.75 -24.10 40.17
C PHE A 758 -7.23 -25.44 40.71
N TYR A 759 -5.99 -25.81 40.42
CA TYR A 759 -5.35 -27.01 40.96
C TYR A 759 -5.24 -26.97 42.48
N PHE A 760 -4.91 -25.81 43.06
CA PHE A 760 -4.85 -25.62 44.50
C PHE A 760 -6.21 -25.82 45.17
N ILE A 761 -7.29 -25.25 44.61
CA ILE A 761 -8.66 -25.45 45.11
C ILE A 761 -9.05 -26.93 45.01
N SER A 762 -8.76 -27.58 43.88
CA SER A 762 -8.98 -29.03 43.71
C SER A 762 -8.22 -29.84 44.78
N GLY A 763 -6.96 -29.50 45.02
CA GLY A 763 -6.13 -30.10 46.07
C GLY A 763 -6.77 -29.98 47.45
N ILE A 764 -7.28 -28.80 47.80
CA ILE A 764 -8.03 -28.57 49.05
C ILE A 764 -9.30 -29.44 49.12
N VAL A 765 -10.07 -29.56 48.02
CA VAL A 765 -11.29 -30.38 48.00
C VAL A 765 -10.98 -31.86 48.26
N PHE A 766 -9.98 -32.43 47.57
CA PHE A 766 -9.54 -33.82 47.80
C PHE A 766 -8.94 -34.03 49.19
N ARG A 767 -8.31 -32.98 49.74
CA ARG A 767 -7.76 -32.96 51.10
C ARG A 767 -8.86 -32.98 52.17
N LEU A 768 -9.91 -32.18 51.99
CA LEU A 768 -11.07 -32.12 52.90
C LEU A 768 -11.88 -33.43 52.88
N HIS A 769 -11.83 -34.19 51.78
CA HIS A 769 -12.40 -35.53 51.68
C HIS A 769 -11.47 -36.60 52.30
N SER A 770 -11.06 -36.38 53.55
CA SER A 770 -10.08 -37.19 54.32
C SER A 770 -10.57 -38.60 54.68
N SER A 771 -11.81 -38.98 54.36
CA SER A 771 -12.39 -40.28 54.71
C SER A 771 -11.75 -41.46 53.96
N ASN A 772 -11.16 -41.23 52.77
CA ASN A 772 -10.52 -42.26 51.95
C ASN A 772 -9.01 -42.02 51.83
N GLU A 773 -8.18 -43.03 52.14
CA GLU A 773 -6.70 -42.93 52.01
C GLU A 773 -6.25 -42.61 50.57
N THR A 774 -6.99 -43.11 49.58
CA THR A 774 -6.76 -42.83 48.16
C THR A 774 -6.95 -41.34 47.84
N SER A 775 -8.01 -40.71 48.37
CA SER A 775 -8.28 -39.27 48.17
C SER A 775 -7.22 -38.39 48.80
N TRP A 776 -6.71 -38.77 49.98
CA TRP A 776 -5.62 -38.06 50.65
C TRP A 776 -4.32 -38.11 49.83
N TYR A 777 -3.97 -39.30 49.32
CA TYR A 777 -2.81 -39.45 48.44
C TYR A 777 -2.98 -38.66 47.14
N SER A 778 -4.16 -38.71 46.52
CA SER A 778 -4.49 -37.90 45.34
C SER A 778 -4.38 -36.41 45.60
N GLY A 779 -4.84 -35.91 46.76
CA GLY A 779 -4.68 -34.51 47.16
C GLY A 779 -3.21 -34.10 47.28
N ARG A 780 -2.36 -34.95 47.84
CA ARG A 780 -0.91 -34.73 47.89
C ARG A 780 -0.30 -34.66 46.49
N VAL A 781 -0.66 -35.57 45.59
CA VAL A 781 -0.19 -35.56 44.19
C VAL A 781 -0.60 -34.27 43.47
N ILE A 782 -1.84 -33.82 43.67
CA ILE A 782 -2.33 -32.55 43.10
C ILE A 782 -1.52 -31.37 43.63
N PHE A 783 -1.24 -31.28 44.93
CA PHE A 783 -0.39 -30.22 45.47
C PHE A 783 1.07 -30.28 44.97
N CYS A 784 1.62 -31.49 44.72
CA CYS A 784 2.93 -31.63 44.10
C CYS A 784 2.96 -31.07 42.67
N LEU A 785 1.93 -31.36 41.86
CA LEU A 785 1.81 -30.81 40.51
C LEU A 785 1.57 -29.30 40.53
N ASP A 786 0.77 -28.84 41.47
CA ASP A 786 0.49 -27.42 41.66
C ASP A 786 1.74 -26.61 42.07
N TYR A 787 2.59 -27.17 42.94
CA TYR A 787 3.90 -26.59 43.26
C TYR A 787 4.78 -26.36 42.03
N ILE A 788 4.74 -27.26 41.03
CA ILE A 788 5.46 -27.08 39.76
C ILE A 788 4.90 -25.85 39.01
N ILE A 789 3.57 -25.70 38.94
CA ILE A 789 2.92 -24.57 38.27
C ILE A 789 3.34 -23.25 38.94
N PHE A 790 3.22 -23.15 40.27
CA PHE A 790 3.66 -21.97 41.03
C PHE A 790 5.17 -21.72 40.91
N THR A 791 6.00 -22.75 40.75
CA THR A 791 7.43 -22.57 40.51
C THR A 791 7.70 -22.02 39.11
N LEU A 792 7.00 -22.48 38.07
CA LEU A 792 7.14 -21.98 36.69
C LEU A 792 6.82 -20.48 36.60
N ARG A 793 5.95 -19.94 37.45
CA ARG A 793 5.67 -18.51 37.56
C ARG A 793 6.92 -17.67 37.89
N LEU A 794 7.95 -18.23 38.53
CA LEU A 794 9.23 -17.52 38.73
C LEU A 794 9.90 -17.12 37.41
N ILE A 795 9.68 -17.88 36.33
CA ILE A 795 10.24 -17.56 35.01
C ILE A 795 9.73 -16.19 34.54
N HIS A 796 8.47 -15.86 34.80
CA HIS A 796 7.89 -14.56 34.47
C HIS A 796 8.64 -13.41 35.16
N ILE A 797 9.09 -13.58 36.40
CA ILE A 797 9.88 -12.57 37.13
C ILE A 797 11.25 -12.36 36.48
N PHE A 798 11.87 -13.40 35.93
CA PHE A 798 13.15 -13.26 35.25
C PHE A 798 13.06 -12.56 33.90
N THR A 799 11.85 -12.34 33.36
CA THR A 799 11.65 -11.55 32.13
C THR A 799 12.10 -10.10 32.26
N VAL A 800 12.12 -9.58 33.49
CA VAL A 800 12.58 -8.22 33.83
C VAL A 800 14.07 -8.02 33.54
N SER A 801 14.86 -9.09 33.63
CA SER A 801 16.32 -9.01 33.44
C SER A 801 16.68 -8.77 31.98
N ARG A 802 17.59 -7.82 31.73
CA ARG A 802 18.12 -7.51 30.40
C ARG A 802 18.75 -8.73 29.71
N ASN A 803 19.36 -9.63 30.48
CA ASN A 803 20.11 -10.76 29.93
C ASN A 803 19.25 -12.03 29.78
N LEU A 804 18.23 -12.20 30.63
CA LEU A 804 17.38 -13.40 30.66
C LEU A 804 16.04 -13.19 29.94
N GLY A 805 15.47 -11.99 29.98
CA GLY A 805 14.17 -11.69 29.41
C GLY A 805 14.05 -12.02 27.92
N PRO A 806 14.95 -11.54 27.06
CA PRO A 806 14.87 -11.89 25.64
C PRO A 806 15.01 -13.39 25.38
N LYS A 807 15.82 -14.11 26.17
CA LYS A 807 15.97 -15.56 26.05
C LYS A 807 14.67 -16.30 26.39
N ILE A 808 13.91 -15.79 27.37
CA ILE A 808 12.59 -16.33 27.71
C ILE A 808 11.59 -16.09 26.57
N ILE A 809 11.63 -14.92 25.92
CA ILE A 809 10.78 -14.63 24.75
C ILE A 809 11.13 -15.53 23.56
N MET A 810 12.42 -15.79 23.34
CA MET A 810 12.87 -16.76 22.34
C MET A 810 12.29 -18.14 22.63
N LEU A 811 12.41 -18.62 23.87
CA LEU A 811 11.82 -19.90 24.30
C LEU A 811 10.31 -19.93 24.03
N GLN A 812 9.58 -18.86 24.38
CA GLN A 812 8.13 -18.78 24.15
C GLN A 812 7.77 -18.89 22.66
N ARG A 813 8.53 -18.26 21.76
CA ARG A 813 8.31 -18.37 20.31
C ARG A 813 8.64 -19.77 19.78
N MET A 814 9.73 -20.36 20.28
CA MET A 814 10.15 -21.72 19.93
C MET A 814 9.14 -22.79 20.37
N LEU A 815 8.27 -22.53 21.35
CA LEU A 815 7.21 -23.48 21.73
C LEU A 815 6.24 -23.80 20.59
N ILE A 816 6.02 -22.87 19.66
CA ILE A 816 5.18 -23.11 18.47
C ILE A 816 5.86 -24.14 17.56
N ASP A 817 7.17 -23.99 17.33
CA ASP A 817 7.97 -24.93 16.54
C ASP A 817 8.03 -26.31 17.22
N VAL A 818 8.16 -26.34 18.55
CA VAL A 818 8.10 -27.57 19.37
C VAL A 818 6.78 -28.29 19.17
N PHE A 819 5.66 -27.57 19.11
CA PHE A 819 4.35 -28.20 18.94
C PHE A 819 4.24 -28.93 17.60
N PHE A 820 4.67 -28.31 16.51
CA PHE A 820 4.71 -28.96 15.19
C PHE A 820 5.65 -30.16 15.17
N PHE A 821 6.81 -30.05 15.81
CA PHE A 821 7.73 -31.16 15.96
C PHE A 821 7.13 -32.32 16.77
N LEU A 822 6.52 -32.05 17.92
CA LEU A 822 5.89 -33.06 18.77
C LEU A 822 4.79 -33.80 18.03
N PHE A 823 4.05 -33.11 17.16
CA PHE A 823 3.05 -33.73 16.29
C PHE A 823 3.68 -34.72 15.31
N LEU A 824 4.71 -34.31 14.56
CA LEU A 824 5.42 -35.19 13.62
C LEU A 824 6.06 -36.38 14.34
N PHE A 825 6.66 -36.14 15.50
CA PHE A 825 7.28 -37.15 16.33
C PHE A 825 6.25 -38.16 16.88
N ALA A 826 5.09 -37.69 17.35
CA ALA A 826 4.03 -38.57 17.85
C ALA A 826 3.50 -39.51 16.76
N VAL A 827 3.31 -39.02 15.53
CA VAL A 827 2.89 -39.84 14.39
C VAL A 827 3.91 -40.94 14.12
N TRP A 828 5.20 -40.59 14.10
CA TRP A 828 6.28 -41.56 13.85
C TRP A 828 6.45 -42.57 14.99
N MET A 829 6.37 -42.11 16.24
CA MET A 829 6.45 -42.93 17.44
C MET A 829 5.33 -43.97 17.48
N VAL A 830 4.08 -43.55 17.25
CA VAL A 830 2.93 -44.47 17.26
C VAL A 830 3.04 -45.49 16.11
N ALA A 831 3.46 -45.07 14.92
CA ALA A 831 3.65 -45.97 13.79
C ALA A 831 4.68 -47.07 14.11
N PHE A 832 5.84 -46.68 14.65
CA PHE A 832 6.87 -47.63 15.08
C PHE A 832 6.40 -48.51 16.25
N GLY A 833 5.75 -47.93 17.26
CA GLY A 833 5.26 -48.65 18.43
C GLY A 833 4.21 -49.70 18.09
N VAL A 834 3.25 -49.37 17.23
CA VAL A 834 2.23 -50.32 16.74
C VAL A 834 2.88 -51.42 15.91
N ALA A 835 3.80 -51.07 14.99
CA ALA A 835 4.52 -52.07 14.19
C ALA A 835 5.34 -53.02 15.07
N ARG A 836 6.11 -52.48 16.02
CA ARG A 836 6.92 -53.24 16.99
C ARG A 836 6.05 -54.17 17.84
N GLN A 837 4.97 -53.65 18.44
CA GLN A 837 4.07 -54.44 19.27
C GLN A 837 3.38 -55.55 18.46
N GLY A 838 2.93 -55.25 17.24
CA GLY A 838 2.28 -56.22 16.35
C GLY A 838 3.22 -57.30 15.80
N ILE A 839 4.52 -56.99 15.63
CA ILE A 839 5.53 -57.97 15.21
C ILE A 839 5.93 -58.89 16.36
N LEU A 840 6.16 -58.35 17.56
CA LEU A 840 6.79 -59.12 18.65
C LEU A 840 5.79 -59.91 19.51
N ARG A 841 4.55 -59.43 19.68
CA ARG A 841 3.61 -59.98 20.66
C ARG A 841 2.26 -60.34 20.01
N LYS A 842 1.65 -61.43 20.49
CA LYS A 842 0.28 -61.84 20.10
C LYS A 842 -0.76 -60.90 20.69
N ASN A 843 -2.02 -61.06 20.24
CA ASN A 843 -3.17 -60.24 20.62
C ASN A 843 -3.28 -60.08 22.15
N GLU A 844 -2.85 -58.92 22.66
CA GLU A 844 -2.92 -58.51 24.06
C GLU A 844 -4.24 -57.73 24.25
N GLN A 845 -5.06 -58.09 25.24
CA GLN A 845 -6.34 -57.41 25.51
C GLN A 845 -6.24 -56.32 26.59
N ARG A 846 -5.10 -56.24 27.30
CA ARG A 846 -4.86 -55.27 28.37
C ARG A 846 -4.40 -53.93 27.81
N TRP A 847 -5.33 -52.98 27.72
CA TRP A 847 -5.09 -51.64 27.15
C TRP A 847 -3.92 -50.88 27.80
N GLU A 848 -3.72 -50.99 29.11
CA GLU A 848 -2.61 -50.32 29.82
C GLU A 848 -1.23 -50.81 29.33
N TRP A 849 -1.08 -52.11 29.13
CA TRP A 849 0.15 -52.72 28.62
C TRP A 849 0.38 -52.40 27.14
N ILE A 850 -0.69 -52.37 26.34
CA ILE A 850 -0.61 -51.94 24.94
C ILE A 850 -0.14 -50.47 24.87
N PHE A 851 -0.73 -49.59 25.68
CA PHE A 851 -0.35 -48.18 25.71
C PHE A 851 1.11 -48.00 26.14
N ARG A 852 1.54 -48.72 27.18
CA ARG A 852 2.93 -48.72 27.66
C ARG A 852 3.90 -49.18 26.56
N SER A 853 3.60 -50.23 25.81
CA SER A 853 4.52 -50.76 24.81
C SER A 853 4.46 -50.04 23.46
N VAL A 854 3.33 -49.43 23.09
CA VAL A 854 3.19 -48.66 21.84
C VAL A 854 3.73 -47.24 21.98
N ILE A 855 3.62 -46.61 23.15
CA ILE A 855 3.99 -45.19 23.33
C ILE A 855 5.20 -45.05 24.24
N TYR A 856 5.14 -45.59 25.46
CA TYR A 856 6.15 -45.32 26.49
C TYR A 856 7.51 -45.95 26.17
N GLU A 857 7.54 -47.20 25.70
CA GLU A 857 8.79 -47.88 25.31
C GLU A 857 9.48 -47.22 24.09
N PRO A 858 8.81 -46.94 22.96
CA PRO A 858 9.38 -46.17 21.85
C PRO A 858 9.86 -44.76 22.21
N TYR A 859 9.16 -44.08 23.12
CA TYR A 859 9.58 -42.78 23.64
C TYR A 859 10.91 -42.86 24.39
N LEU A 860 11.08 -43.86 25.27
CA LEU A 860 12.35 -44.11 25.96
C LEU A 860 13.49 -44.48 25.00
N ALA A 861 13.18 -45.19 23.92
CA ALA A 861 14.17 -45.57 22.91
C ALA A 861 14.83 -44.34 22.25
N MET A 862 14.09 -43.24 22.05
CA MET A 862 14.66 -41.99 21.53
C MET A 862 15.79 -41.44 22.43
N PHE A 863 15.65 -41.54 23.75
CA PHE A 863 16.67 -41.10 24.72
C PHE A 863 17.82 -42.08 24.89
N GLY A 864 17.89 -43.14 24.07
CA GLY A 864 18.96 -44.13 24.10
C GLY A 864 18.73 -45.30 25.05
N HIS A 865 17.53 -45.45 25.62
CA HIS A 865 17.18 -46.66 26.36
C HIS A 865 16.74 -47.76 25.38
N TYR A 866 17.67 -48.63 25.01
CA TYR A 866 17.41 -49.71 24.07
C TYR A 866 16.46 -50.76 24.68
N PRO A 867 15.36 -51.14 24.00
CA PRO A 867 14.48 -52.20 24.48
C PRO A 867 15.21 -53.54 24.54
N SER A 868 15.23 -54.19 25.71
CA SER A 868 15.85 -55.51 25.91
C SER A 868 15.21 -56.66 25.11
N ASP A 869 14.05 -56.41 24.50
CA ASP A 869 13.20 -57.40 23.84
C ASP A 869 13.55 -57.61 22.35
N ILE A 870 14.66 -57.03 21.86
CA ILE A 870 15.02 -57.01 20.43
C ILE A 870 16.04 -58.10 20.07
N ASP A 871 16.97 -58.41 20.99
CA ASP A 871 18.04 -59.41 20.80
C ASP A 871 17.81 -60.63 21.71
N GLY A 872 17.80 -61.83 21.14
CA GLY A 872 17.56 -63.09 21.86
C GLY A 872 18.63 -63.42 22.91
N THR A 873 19.77 -62.75 22.87
CA THR A 873 20.87 -62.87 23.85
C THR A 873 20.67 -62.02 25.11
N THR A 874 19.88 -60.95 25.00
CA THR A 874 19.64 -59.98 26.10
C THR A 874 18.28 -60.17 26.76
N TYR A 875 17.40 -60.96 26.13
CA TYR A 875 16.06 -61.24 26.62
C TYR A 875 16.05 -62.21 27.79
N ASN A 876 15.63 -61.75 28.97
CA ASN A 876 15.51 -62.59 30.16
C ASN A 876 14.07 -63.12 30.32
N PHE A 877 13.89 -64.43 30.22
CA PHE A 877 12.59 -65.10 30.40
C PHE A 877 11.96 -64.90 31.78
N ASP A 878 12.75 -64.55 32.81
CA ASP A 878 12.22 -64.26 34.15
C ASP A 878 11.42 -62.95 34.21
N SER A 879 11.54 -62.08 33.20
CA SER A 879 10.88 -60.78 33.15
C SER A 879 9.47 -60.83 32.55
N CYS A 880 9.03 -61.93 31.95
CA CYS A 880 7.76 -62.02 31.22
C CYS A 880 6.93 -63.25 31.61
N THR A 881 5.64 -63.28 31.23
CA THR A 881 4.77 -64.46 31.39
C THR A 881 3.96 -64.73 30.13
N PHE A 882 3.73 -66.01 29.80
CA PHE A 882 2.99 -66.40 28.59
C PHE A 882 1.48 -66.11 28.64
N LEU A 883 0.90 -65.97 29.83
CA LEU A 883 -0.52 -65.60 30.03
C LEU A 883 -0.70 -64.11 30.37
N GLY A 884 0.40 -63.41 30.68
CA GLY A 884 0.37 -62.09 31.30
C GLY A 884 -0.03 -62.16 32.78
N ASN A 885 0.65 -61.40 33.64
CA ASN A 885 0.24 -61.13 35.02
C ASN A 885 0.24 -59.60 35.23
N GLU A 886 -0.41 -59.09 36.29
CA GLU A 886 -0.46 -57.63 36.56
C GLU A 886 0.93 -56.99 36.64
N SER A 887 1.95 -57.75 37.06
CA SER A 887 3.33 -57.29 37.23
C SER A 887 4.27 -57.56 36.06
N LYS A 888 3.92 -58.42 35.08
CA LYS A 888 4.82 -58.85 34.01
C LYS A 888 4.19 -58.75 32.61
N PRO A 889 4.93 -58.22 31.60
CA PRO A 889 4.46 -58.17 30.22
C PRO A 889 4.29 -59.57 29.62
N LEU A 890 3.52 -59.62 28.53
CA LEU A 890 3.41 -60.82 27.71
C LEU A 890 4.74 -61.08 27.02
N CYS A 891 5.21 -62.33 27.05
CA CYS A 891 6.45 -62.70 26.39
C CYS A 891 6.36 -62.52 24.87
N VAL A 892 7.50 -62.19 24.24
CA VAL A 892 7.69 -62.25 22.78
C VAL A 892 7.32 -63.65 22.27
N GLU A 893 6.81 -63.78 21.04
CA GLU A 893 6.51 -65.10 20.49
C GLU A 893 7.79 -65.93 20.29
N VAL A 894 7.81 -67.15 20.83
CA VAL A 894 8.98 -68.02 20.89
C VAL A 894 8.73 -69.30 20.08
N ASP A 895 9.73 -69.79 19.35
CA ASP A 895 9.71 -71.07 18.64
C ASP A 895 9.99 -72.26 19.58
N SER A 896 9.87 -73.50 19.09
CA SER A 896 10.04 -74.73 19.88
C SER A 896 11.40 -74.87 20.60
N ASN A 897 12.41 -74.10 20.17
CA ASN A 897 13.76 -74.06 20.74
C ASN A 897 13.99 -72.93 21.75
N ASN A 898 12.95 -72.29 22.26
CA ASN A 898 13.03 -71.12 23.16
C ASN A 898 13.77 -69.90 22.55
N LEU A 899 13.76 -69.76 21.22
CA LEU A 899 14.27 -68.58 20.51
C LEU A 899 13.10 -67.73 19.99
N PRO A 900 13.21 -66.38 19.93
CA PRO A 900 12.17 -65.55 19.35
C PRO A 900 11.83 -66.04 17.93
N ARG A 901 10.55 -66.27 17.66
CA ARG A 901 10.04 -66.84 16.41
C ARG A 901 10.26 -65.90 15.22
N PHE A 902 10.35 -64.61 15.49
CA PHE A 902 10.63 -63.59 14.49
C PHE A 902 12.14 -63.36 14.33
N PRO A 903 12.66 -63.26 13.10
CA PRO A 903 14.08 -63.12 12.88
C PRO A 903 14.63 -61.77 13.36
N GLU A 904 15.74 -61.82 14.11
CA GLU A 904 16.47 -60.63 14.59
C GLU A 904 16.93 -59.70 13.45
N TRP A 905 17.13 -60.26 12.24
CA TRP A 905 17.50 -59.49 11.05
C TRP A 905 16.41 -58.53 10.56
N ILE A 906 15.16 -58.62 11.06
CA ILE A 906 14.10 -57.65 10.75
C ILE A 906 13.97 -56.62 11.87
N THR A 907 14.00 -57.06 13.12
CA THR A 907 13.79 -56.20 14.30
C THR A 907 14.96 -55.24 14.51
N ILE A 908 16.21 -55.68 14.31
CA ILE A 908 17.39 -54.83 14.44
C ILE A 908 17.37 -53.70 13.39
N PRO A 909 17.18 -53.95 12.07
CA PRO A 909 17.06 -52.87 11.09
C PRO A 909 15.87 -51.94 11.34
N LEU A 910 14.72 -52.46 11.79
CA LEU A 910 13.55 -51.64 12.10
C LEU A 910 13.86 -50.62 13.20
N VAL A 911 14.55 -51.06 14.25
CA VAL A 911 15.00 -50.18 15.35
C VAL A 911 16.09 -49.23 14.87
N CYS A 912 17.04 -49.68 14.06
CA CYS A 912 18.06 -48.82 13.45
C CYS A 912 17.45 -47.72 12.57
N ILE A 913 16.45 -48.04 11.75
CA ILE A 913 15.72 -47.07 10.92
C ILE A 913 14.96 -46.08 11.81
N TYR A 914 14.31 -46.55 12.87
CA TYR A 914 13.64 -45.68 13.83
C TYR A 914 14.62 -44.72 14.51
N MET A 915 15.75 -45.24 15.01
CA MET A 915 16.79 -44.43 15.67
C MET A 915 17.46 -43.45 14.71
N LEU A 916 17.71 -43.85 13.47
CA LEU A 916 18.23 -42.96 12.43
C LEU A 916 17.23 -41.85 12.11
N SER A 917 15.96 -42.20 11.91
CA SER A 917 14.92 -41.21 11.58
C SER A 917 14.67 -40.24 12.74
N THR A 918 14.53 -40.74 13.97
CA THR A 918 14.28 -39.90 15.14
C THR A 918 15.50 -39.05 15.51
N ASN A 919 16.66 -39.66 15.71
CA ASN A 919 17.84 -38.96 16.24
C ASN A 919 18.63 -38.19 15.17
N ILE A 920 18.63 -38.62 13.91
CA ILE A 920 19.37 -37.92 12.85
C ILE A 920 18.44 -37.01 12.04
N LEU A 921 17.23 -37.41 11.67
CA LEU A 921 16.37 -36.55 10.85
C LEU A 921 15.57 -35.58 11.73
N LEU A 922 14.75 -36.10 12.64
CA LEU A 922 13.81 -35.28 13.40
C LEU A 922 14.52 -34.34 14.39
N VAL A 923 15.49 -34.83 15.17
CA VAL A 923 16.23 -33.98 16.12
C VAL A 923 17.04 -32.89 15.39
N ASN A 924 17.70 -33.20 14.27
CA ASN A 924 18.42 -32.16 13.51
C ASN A 924 17.49 -31.15 12.84
N LEU A 925 16.29 -31.57 12.40
CA LEU A 925 15.27 -30.64 11.94
C LEU A 925 14.84 -29.70 13.07
N LEU A 926 14.63 -30.20 14.29
CA LEU A 926 14.33 -29.37 15.46
C LEU A 926 15.45 -28.38 15.76
N ILE A 927 16.71 -28.82 15.72
CA ILE A 927 17.88 -27.95 15.89
C ILE A 927 17.90 -26.86 14.81
N ALA A 928 17.60 -27.20 13.55
CA ALA A 928 17.55 -26.23 12.46
C ALA A 928 16.42 -25.20 12.61
N MET A 929 15.21 -25.65 12.96
CA MET A 929 14.06 -24.76 13.24
C MET A 929 14.38 -23.83 14.41
N PHE A 930 14.92 -24.37 15.50
CA PHE A 930 15.41 -23.59 16.63
C PHE A 930 16.49 -22.60 16.25
N GLY A 931 17.46 -23.00 15.41
CA GLY A 931 18.50 -22.13 14.90
C GLY A 931 17.94 -20.93 14.12
N TYR A 932 16.93 -21.16 13.28
CA TYR A 932 16.25 -20.10 12.53
C TYR A 932 15.48 -19.13 13.43
N THR A 933 14.65 -19.65 14.34
CA THR A 933 13.86 -18.84 15.29
C THR A 933 14.78 -18.06 16.25
N VAL A 934 15.86 -18.68 16.72
CA VAL A 934 16.88 -18.02 17.55
C VAL A 934 17.60 -16.92 16.78
N GLY A 935 18.03 -17.18 15.54
CA GLY A 935 18.75 -16.20 14.72
C GLY A 935 17.92 -14.95 14.44
N SER A 936 16.68 -15.13 13.99
CA SER A 936 15.76 -14.01 13.66
C SER A 936 15.39 -13.15 14.88
N VAL A 937 15.24 -13.76 16.06
CA VAL A 937 14.92 -13.02 17.30
C VAL A 937 16.16 -12.34 17.90
N GLN A 938 17.35 -12.91 17.71
CA GLN A 938 18.59 -12.39 18.28
C GLN A 938 19.01 -11.05 17.66
N GLU A 939 18.74 -10.84 16.37
CA GLU A 939 19.03 -9.58 15.68
C GLU A 939 18.30 -8.38 16.31
N ASN A 940 17.07 -8.58 16.81
CA ASN A 940 16.22 -7.51 17.38
C ASN A 940 16.01 -7.63 18.91
N ASN A 941 16.82 -8.45 19.57
CA ASN A 941 16.64 -8.85 20.96
C ASN A 941 16.54 -7.66 21.96
N ASP A 942 17.44 -6.68 21.85
CA ASP A 942 17.46 -5.52 22.77
C ASP A 942 16.21 -4.62 22.58
N GLN A 943 15.70 -4.50 21.35
CA GLN A 943 14.48 -3.74 21.05
C GLN A 943 13.24 -4.44 21.62
N VAL A 944 13.12 -5.75 21.40
CA VAL A 944 12.00 -6.56 21.91
C VAL A 944 11.95 -6.52 23.44
N TRP A 945 13.10 -6.64 24.11
CA TRP A 945 13.15 -6.53 25.57
C TRP A 945 12.78 -5.14 26.08
N LYS A 946 13.29 -4.08 25.45
CA LYS A 946 12.94 -2.68 25.78
C LYS A 946 11.45 -2.40 25.62
N PHE A 947 10.80 -3.01 24.63
CA PHE A 947 9.36 -2.94 24.42
C PHE A 947 8.59 -3.68 25.52
N GLN A 948 8.99 -4.90 25.88
CA GLN A 948 8.33 -5.65 26.96
C GLN A 948 8.48 -5.00 28.33
N ARG A 949 9.62 -4.35 28.58
CA ARG A 949 9.87 -3.58 29.80
C ARG A 949 8.80 -2.52 30.06
N TYR A 950 8.21 -1.93 29.02
CA TYR A 950 7.12 -0.96 29.17
C TYR A 950 5.92 -1.56 29.91
N PHE A 951 5.39 -2.70 29.44
CA PHE A 951 4.21 -3.34 30.03
C PHE A 951 4.44 -3.72 31.49
N LEU A 952 5.63 -4.24 31.80
CA LEU A 952 6.03 -4.53 33.17
C LEU A 952 6.01 -3.28 34.06
N ILE A 953 6.61 -2.18 33.59
CA ILE A 953 6.64 -0.93 34.37
C ILE A 953 5.21 -0.42 34.59
N GLN A 954 4.38 -0.42 33.54
CA GLN A 954 2.98 0.00 33.64
C GLN A 954 2.21 -0.84 34.67
N GLU A 955 2.40 -2.15 34.67
CA GLU A 955 1.78 -3.07 35.63
C GLU A 955 2.18 -2.72 37.08
N TYR A 956 3.48 -2.63 37.38
CA TYR A 956 3.95 -2.35 38.74
C TYR A 956 3.73 -0.91 39.20
N CYS A 957 3.61 0.06 38.29
CA CYS A 957 3.15 1.41 38.62
C CYS A 957 1.68 1.45 39.05
N SER A 958 0.85 0.55 38.52
CA SER A 958 -0.57 0.46 38.86
C SER A 958 -0.88 -0.39 40.10
N ARG A 959 0.07 -1.24 40.54
CA ARG A 959 -0.07 -2.10 41.71
C ARG A 959 0.01 -1.29 43.02
N LEU A 960 -0.67 -1.79 44.06
CA LEU A 960 -0.53 -1.24 45.41
C LEU A 960 0.89 -1.44 45.94
N ALA A 961 1.42 -0.44 46.64
CA ALA A 961 2.75 -0.47 47.24
C ALA A 961 2.90 -1.44 48.45
N ILE A 962 1.80 -2.08 48.85
CA ILE A 962 1.75 -3.01 49.99
C ILE A 962 2.09 -4.42 49.49
N PRO A 963 2.89 -5.18 50.23
CA PRO A 963 3.33 -6.47 49.74
C PRO A 963 2.30 -7.58 49.91
N PHE A 964 2.47 -8.60 49.09
CA PHE A 964 1.53 -9.70 48.86
C PHE A 964 0.87 -10.30 50.14
N PRO A 965 1.56 -10.56 51.26
CA PRO A 965 0.87 -11.07 52.47
C PRO A 965 -0.05 -10.07 53.18
N PHE A 966 0.15 -8.76 52.99
CA PHE A 966 -0.55 -7.70 53.71
C PHE A 966 -1.57 -6.94 52.84
N VAL A 967 -1.66 -7.24 51.55
CA VAL A 967 -2.58 -6.57 50.60
C VAL A 967 -4.04 -6.73 51.04
N ILE A 968 -4.37 -7.82 51.72
CA ILE A 968 -5.74 -8.09 52.19
C ILE A 968 -6.31 -6.95 53.06
N PHE A 969 -5.49 -6.33 53.91
CA PHE A 969 -5.91 -5.20 54.73
C PHE A 969 -6.24 -3.97 53.88
N ALA A 970 -5.50 -3.75 52.81
CA ALA A 970 -5.75 -2.66 51.87
C ALA A 970 -7.04 -2.89 51.07
N TYR A 971 -7.30 -4.12 50.63
CA TYR A 971 -8.56 -4.45 49.96
C TYR A 971 -9.76 -4.32 50.89
N ILE A 972 -9.64 -4.81 52.14
CA ILE A 972 -10.67 -4.60 53.17
C ILE A 972 -10.92 -3.11 53.35
N TYR A 973 -9.87 -2.29 53.47
CA TYR A 973 -10.01 -0.84 53.58
C TYR A 973 -10.68 -0.20 52.35
N MET A 974 -10.29 -0.59 51.13
CA MET A 974 -10.90 -0.08 49.89
C MET A 974 -12.38 -0.47 49.78
N VAL A 975 -12.73 -1.71 50.12
CA VAL A 975 -14.11 -2.21 50.11
C VAL A 975 -14.93 -1.49 51.18
N MET A 976 -14.39 -1.33 52.40
CA MET A 976 -15.01 -0.54 53.46
C MET A 976 -15.22 0.90 53.01
N ARG A 977 -14.21 1.57 52.43
CA ARG A 977 -14.34 2.94 51.90
C ARG A 977 -15.40 3.03 50.80
N LYS A 978 -15.51 2.03 49.92
CA LYS A 978 -16.52 1.98 48.86
C LYS A 978 -17.93 1.76 49.42
N LEU A 979 -18.06 0.92 50.45
CA LEU A 979 -19.32 0.71 51.18
C LEU A 979 -19.74 1.98 51.95
N PHE A 980 -18.79 2.68 52.58
CA PHE A 980 -19.03 3.97 53.24
C PHE A 980 -19.35 5.09 52.23
N LYS A 981 -18.68 5.16 51.07
CA LYS A 981 -19.02 6.10 49.98
C LYS A 981 -20.35 5.80 49.31
N CYS A 982 -20.75 4.53 49.19
CA CYS A 982 -22.09 4.16 48.72
C CYS A 982 -23.20 4.59 49.70
N CYS A 983 -22.88 4.73 50.99
CA CYS A 983 -23.81 5.28 51.99
C CYS A 983 -23.89 6.82 51.98
N CYS A 984 -22.86 7.52 51.47
CA CYS A 984 -22.85 8.97 51.26
C CYS A 984 -22.95 9.30 49.76
N LYS A 985 -24.15 9.16 49.19
CA LYS A 985 -24.46 9.75 47.87
C LYS A 985 -24.53 11.27 48.00
N ASN A 986 -23.51 11.97 47.52
CA ASN A 986 -23.71 13.10 46.60
C ASN A 986 -22.39 13.56 45.95
N GLU A 987 -22.50 13.75 44.63
CA GLU A 987 -21.76 14.67 43.75
C GLU A 987 -20.22 14.68 43.79
N TYR A 988 -19.60 14.00 42.84
CA TYR A 988 -19.10 14.61 41.58
C TYR A 988 -18.48 13.48 40.74
N ARG A 989 -18.96 13.36 39.49
CA ARG A 989 -18.48 12.39 38.52
C ARG A 989 -17.41 13.10 37.68
N GLU A 990 -16.21 13.26 38.24
CA GLU A 990 -15.05 13.57 37.40
C GLU A 990 -14.73 12.35 36.55
N SER A 991 -14.78 12.58 35.24
CA SER A 991 -14.32 11.67 34.21
C SER A 991 -12.91 11.18 34.51
N SER A 992 -12.77 9.86 34.52
CA SER A 992 -11.57 9.08 34.70
C SER A 992 -10.50 9.40 33.65
N ILE A 993 -9.75 10.48 33.89
CA ILE A 993 -8.40 10.70 33.36
C ILE A 993 -7.52 11.09 34.55
N CYS A 994 -7.10 10.08 35.31
CA CYS A 994 -6.04 10.19 36.31
C CYS A 994 -5.42 8.81 36.51
N TYR A 995 -4.70 8.30 35.50
CA TYR A 995 -3.80 7.16 35.70
C TYR A 995 -2.42 7.57 36.24
N PHE A 996 -2.19 8.86 36.50
CA PHE A 996 -0.84 9.36 36.84
C PHE A 996 -0.77 10.40 37.98
N SER A 997 -1.87 10.72 38.68
CA SER A 997 -1.89 11.79 39.70
C SER A 997 -2.42 11.38 41.09
N ASP A 998 -2.49 10.10 41.44
CA ASP A 998 -3.01 9.67 42.75
C ASP A 998 -1.93 9.49 43.84
N GLY A 999 -0.76 10.11 43.69
CA GLY A 999 0.32 10.05 44.70
C GLY A 999 -0.06 10.64 46.07
N CYS A 1000 -1.09 11.48 46.17
CA CYS A 1000 -1.48 12.12 47.43
C CYS A 1000 -2.40 11.27 48.33
N CYS A 1001 -3.13 10.28 47.80
CA CYS A 1001 -4.00 9.43 48.64
C CYS A 1001 -3.23 8.33 49.39
N TYR A 1002 -2.04 7.94 48.90
CA TYR A 1002 -1.28 6.80 49.46
C TYR A 1002 -0.40 7.16 50.66
N VAL A 1003 0.01 8.43 50.78
CA VAL A 1003 0.79 8.91 51.92
C VAL A 1003 -0.02 8.82 53.22
N ALA A 1004 -1.35 8.89 53.16
CA ALA A 1004 -2.22 8.77 54.33
C ALA A 1004 -2.34 7.33 54.88
N ILE A 1005 -2.16 6.30 54.04
CA ILE A 1005 -2.25 4.88 54.46
C ILE A 1005 -0.91 4.39 55.05
N LEU A 1006 0.22 4.93 54.59
CA LEU A 1006 1.55 4.63 55.13
C LEU A 1006 1.89 5.43 56.40
N LEU A 1007 1.10 6.44 56.74
CA LEU A 1007 1.24 7.28 57.93
C LEU A 1007 0.37 6.85 59.12
N LEU A 1008 -0.47 5.82 58.94
CA LEU A 1008 -1.21 5.11 59.97
C LEU A 1008 -0.54 3.76 60.21
#